data_AF-A0A6P0TXY1-F1
#
_entry.id   AF-A0A6P0TXY1-F1
#
_cell.length_a   1.000
_cell.length_b   1.000
_cell.length_c   1.000
_cell.angle_alpha   90.00
_cell.angle_beta   90.00
_cell.angle_gamma   90.00
#
_symmetry.space_group_name_H-M   'P 1'
#
loop_
_entity.id
_entity.type
_entity.pdbx_description
1 polymer ?
#
loop_
_entity_poly.entity_id
_entity_poly.type
_entity_poly.pdbx_seq_one_letter_code
_entity_poly.pdbx_strand_id
1 'polypeptide(L)'
;EVLVAEGIRFIILAPSQAERCRPFPNSENENPEWIEVGGSQIDPTQPYRFFLPNNSDNSTEIPYIDIFFYDGPISRDMGFNDVLNSSHNFAGRLGLAVRGDHRPSQLISVATDGETFGHHKGGTEKCLAYAFLGEFPQRNWKVTNFAHYLSINSPTWEVVLKPVTAWSCAHGVDRWQDDCGCGGGGNWHQKWRRPLRDSLNWLRDQFVDIYEDLGCHFFNDVWAARDEYIKVILDRSITNINNFFSKHQTHDLTEVEKVDALRLLEMQRHSLLMFTSCGWFFDEISRPEGTQILRYASRAIELAEDVSGVQLELEKEFIGRLALAPSNVELFKTGDEVYRQLVATAKVSLEQVAAHYAINSLFTTYTREQRIYCYNAKQHDYQMRRMGNLSLAVGKLELVSEITLECKDFVFAVLHLGGWDFHCCIRSFSGQIVYDQLKQKLFDALQEASIANVIMTMSELFGERSFSLKDLFAEERQRIMGLLSQETLNRLDQLYSQVYRDNYSIMMAFHRDNLPVPQELQVAAEVALGHKFLTSVRALETESIDGKLSQNHLCELEVLATEVVQQQCRFYSLEAKEALERLIVSSLRHILHDNEHHHVEEDIYNLERIIEVGDRLNLGLSLTNAQEIYFQSLENHIVPLCLGYLQRRNNFEIQTNGVEVEETWELPQISKLLQLGKRLAIDVDQWLNQLY
;
A
#
# COMPACT_ATOMS: atom_id res chain seq x y z
N GLU A 1 12.32 -2.77 31.92
CA GLU A 1 11.32 -2.48 32.97
C GLU A 1 9.90 -2.47 32.42
N VAL A 2 9.48 -1.48 31.63
CA VAL A 2 8.12 -1.39 31.04
C VAL A 2 7.70 -2.70 30.35
N LEU A 3 8.54 -3.27 29.47
CA LEU A 3 8.24 -4.55 28.80
C LEU A 3 7.95 -5.70 29.78
N VAL A 4 8.67 -5.77 30.91
CA VAL A 4 8.47 -6.81 31.92
C VAL A 4 7.16 -6.58 32.69
N ALA A 5 6.85 -5.31 33.01
CA ALA A 5 5.57 -4.94 33.63
C ALA A 5 4.36 -5.29 32.75
N GLU A 6 4.50 -5.14 31.42
CA GLU A 6 3.50 -5.55 30.41
C GLU A 6 3.48 -7.07 30.13
N GLY A 7 4.26 -7.86 30.86
CA GLY A 7 4.28 -9.31 30.73
C GLY A 7 5.02 -9.86 29.51
N ILE A 8 5.80 -9.03 28.80
CA ILE A 8 6.69 -9.48 27.72
C ILE A 8 7.79 -10.36 28.32
N ARG A 9 7.89 -11.60 27.82
CA ARG A 9 8.79 -12.63 28.36
C ARG A 9 10.18 -12.60 27.76
N PHE A 10 10.30 -12.21 26.50
CA PHE A 10 11.59 -12.16 25.82
C PHE A 10 11.67 -11.03 24.79
N ILE A 11 12.90 -10.64 24.46
CA ILE A 11 13.23 -9.69 23.38
C ILE A 11 14.35 -10.23 22.50
N ILE A 12 14.54 -9.58 21.35
CA ILE A 12 15.59 -9.90 20.38
C ILE A 12 16.49 -8.67 20.24
N LEU A 13 17.80 -8.84 20.34
CA LEU A 13 18.78 -7.75 20.29
C LEU A 13 19.94 -8.07 19.35
N ALA A 14 20.66 -7.04 18.92
CA ALA A 14 21.92 -7.20 18.20
C ALA A 14 23.05 -7.61 19.16
N PRO A 15 24.00 -8.47 18.72
CA PRO A 15 25.14 -8.88 19.55
C PRO A 15 25.94 -7.72 20.16
N SER A 16 26.01 -6.58 19.47
CA SER A 16 26.72 -5.37 19.92
C SER A 16 26.13 -4.72 21.17
N GLN A 17 24.89 -5.06 21.53
CA GLN A 17 24.15 -4.49 22.65
C GLN A 17 24.46 -5.18 23.99
N ALA A 18 25.06 -6.36 23.95
CA ALA A 18 25.58 -7.02 25.15
C ALA A 18 26.86 -6.32 25.64
N GLU A 19 27.02 -6.20 26.94
CA GLU A 19 28.25 -5.71 27.59
C GLU A 19 29.10 -6.89 28.03
N ARG A 20 28.54 -7.75 28.88
CA ARG A 20 29.18 -8.93 29.46
C ARG A 20 28.17 -10.03 29.76
N CYS A 21 28.60 -11.28 29.80
CA CYS A 21 27.75 -12.42 30.15
C CYS A 21 28.48 -13.42 31.03
N ARG A 22 27.74 -14.28 31.75
CA ARG A 22 28.30 -15.42 32.50
C ARG A 22 27.29 -16.55 32.66
N PRO A 23 27.73 -17.79 32.91
CA PRO A 23 26.83 -18.86 33.31
C PRO A 23 26.12 -18.50 34.62
N PHE A 24 24.93 -19.07 34.86
CA PHE A 24 24.32 -18.99 36.17
C PHE A 24 25.22 -19.65 37.23
N PRO A 25 25.24 -19.11 38.46
CA PRO A 25 25.80 -19.80 39.60
C PRO A 25 25.20 -21.20 39.75
N ASN A 26 26.05 -22.18 40.05
CA ASN A 26 25.63 -23.55 40.35
C ASN A 26 26.41 -24.10 41.55
N SER A 27 26.13 -25.33 41.97
CA SER A 27 26.77 -25.96 43.14
C SER A 27 28.29 -26.15 43.00
N GLU A 28 28.83 -26.12 41.78
CA GLU A 28 30.26 -26.27 41.51
C GLU A 28 30.98 -24.92 41.38
N ASN A 29 30.25 -23.87 40.98
CA ASN A 29 30.76 -22.52 40.83
C ASN A 29 29.69 -21.50 41.25
N GLU A 30 29.75 -21.08 42.52
CA GLU A 30 28.81 -20.11 43.10
C GLU A 30 29.01 -18.68 42.58
N ASN A 31 30.18 -18.37 41.99
CA ASN A 31 30.44 -17.04 41.43
C ASN A 31 31.21 -17.13 40.09
N PRO A 32 30.52 -17.52 38.99
CA PRO A 32 31.13 -17.54 37.68
C PRO A 32 31.67 -16.17 37.26
N GLU A 33 32.84 -16.15 36.63
CA GLU A 33 33.47 -14.92 36.13
C GLU A 33 32.66 -14.32 34.98
N TRP A 34 32.60 -12.98 34.94
CA TRP A 34 32.00 -12.25 33.82
C TRP A 34 32.93 -12.25 32.61
N ILE A 35 32.36 -12.55 31.45
CA ILE A 35 33.04 -12.52 30.15
C ILE A 35 32.60 -11.26 29.42
N GLU A 36 33.55 -10.38 29.11
CA GLU A 36 33.31 -9.17 28.32
C GLU A 36 33.01 -9.51 26.86
N VAL A 37 31.83 -9.11 26.37
CA VAL A 37 31.33 -9.39 25.01
C VAL A 37 30.89 -8.13 24.26
N GLY A 38 31.32 -6.96 24.75
CA GLY A 38 30.99 -5.65 24.21
C GLY A 38 31.42 -5.38 22.77
N GLY A 39 32.29 -6.19 22.18
CA GLY A 39 32.65 -6.09 20.76
C GLY A 39 31.83 -7.02 19.85
N SER A 40 30.60 -7.35 20.22
CA SER A 40 29.71 -8.27 19.48
C SER A 40 30.14 -9.74 19.52
N GLN A 41 30.81 -10.17 20.60
CA GLN A 41 31.31 -11.56 20.74
C GLN A 41 30.35 -12.51 21.46
N ILE A 42 29.17 -12.03 21.86
CA ILE A 42 28.17 -12.88 22.54
C ILE A 42 27.76 -14.04 21.62
N ASP A 43 27.65 -15.25 22.17
CA ASP A 43 27.20 -16.43 21.41
C ASP A 43 25.70 -16.29 21.08
N PRO A 44 25.30 -16.11 19.81
CA PRO A 44 23.90 -15.90 19.44
C PRO A 44 23.09 -17.21 19.38
N THR A 45 23.73 -18.37 19.62
CA THR A 45 23.09 -19.68 19.43
C THR A 45 22.28 -20.18 20.63
N GLN A 46 22.13 -19.35 21.66
CA GLN A 46 21.43 -19.67 22.90
C GLN A 46 20.79 -18.41 23.52
N PRO A 47 19.76 -18.55 24.37
CA PRO A 47 19.16 -17.44 25.08
C PRO A 47 19.94 -17.06 26.35
N TYR A 48 19.79 -15.80 26.76
CA TYR A 48 20.36 -15.24 27.99
C TYR A 48 19.25 -14.65 28.85
N ARG A 49 19.48 -14.51 30.15
CA ARG A 49 18.59 -13.80 31.07
C ARG A 49 19.17 -12.46 31.47
N PHE A 50 18.38 -11.40 31.34
CA PHE A 50 18.71 -10.09 31.90
C PHE A 50 17.86 -9.86 33.15
N PHE A 51 18.51 -9.81 34.30
CA PHE A 51 17.88 -9.42 35.56
C PHE A 51 17.80 -7.90 35.65
N LEU A 52 16.62 -7.38 36.01
CA LEU A 52 16.46 -5.95 36.23
C LEU A 52 17.22 -5.54 37.50
N PRO A 53 17.82 -4.33 37.54
CA PRO A 53 18.37 -3.78 38.77
C PRO A 53 17.28 -3.75 39.86
N ASN A 54 17.59 -4.32 41.02
CA ASN A 54 16.62 -4.50 42.09
C ASN A 54 16.32 -3.14 42.75
N ASN A 55 15.10 -2.61 42.57
CA ASN A 55 14.66 -1.35 43.20
C ASN A 55 13.68 -1.56 44.37
N SER A 56 13.41 -2.81 44.78
CA SER A 56 12.47 -3.12 45.88
C SER A 56 13.05 -4.13 46.87
N ASP A 57 13.21 -3.71 48.12
CA ASP A 57 13.77 -4.49 49.25
C ASP A 57 12.89 -5.68 49.71
N ASN A 58 11.74 -5.94 49.09
CA ASN A 58 10.73 -6.86 49.63
C ASN A 58 10.19 -7.95 48.67
N SER A 59 10.76 -8.13 47.46
CA SER A 59 10.39 -9.25 46.58
C SER A 59 11.40 -10.39 46.67
N THR A 60 10.91 -11.62 46.86
CA THR A 60 11.73 -12.86 46.90
C THR A 60 12.21 -13.31 45.52
N GLU A 61 11.75 -12.69 44.44
CA GLU A 61 12.11 -13.02 43.05
C GLU A 61 12.52 -11.74 42.30
N ILE A 62 13.67 -11.80 41.62
CA ILE A 62 14.22 -10.66 40.85
C ILE A 62 13.55 -10.66 39.47
N PRO A 63 12.86 -9.58 39.07
CA PRO A 63 12.20 -9.52 37.77
C PRO A 63 13.24 -9.55 36.64
N TYR A 64 12.91 -10.23 35.56
CA TYR A 64 13.84 -10.47 34.45
C TYR A 64 13.13 -10.47 33.10
N ILE A 65 13.93 -10.38 32.04
CA ILE A 65 13.50 -10.65 30.66
C ILE A 65 14.53 -11.55 29.99
N ASP A 66 14.06 -12.53 29.22
CA ASP A 66 14.95 -13.40 28.45
C ASP A 66 15.30 -12.73 27.11
N ILE A 67 16.50 -12.98 26.61
CA ILE A 67 17.05 -12.26 25.46
C ILE A 67 17.65 -13.25 24.48
N PHE A 68 17.27 -13.10 23.21
CA PHE A 68 17.91 -13.73 22.08
C PHE A 68 18.78 -12.71 21.35
N PHE A 69 20.02 -13.10 21.03
CA PHE A 69 20.86 -12.32 20.13
C PHE A 69 20.85 -12.98 18.76
N TYR A 70 20.54 -12.22 17.71
CA TYR A 70 20.58 -12.75 16.35
C TYR A 70 22.01 -12.82 15.82
N ASP A 71 22.28 -13.68 14.83
CA ASP A 71 23.56 -13.74 14.14
C ASP A 71 23.73 -12.51 13.24
N GLY A 72 24.54 -11.57 13.70
CA GLY A 72 24.80 -10.30 13.00
C GLY A 72 25.34 -10.48 11.58
N PRO A 73 26.42 -11.27 11.37
CA PRO A 73 26.97 -11.53 10.05
C PRO A 73 25.97 -12.10 9.04
N ILE A 74 25.21 -13.14 9.41
CA ILE A 74 24.24 -13.76 8.49
C ILE A 74 23.07 -12.80 8.22
N SER A 75 22.59 -12.09 9.23
CA SER A 75 21.54 -11.09 9.09
C SER A 75 21.94 -9.97 8.13
N ARG A 76 23.19 -9.50 8.20
CA ARG A 76 23.75 -8.54 7.23
C ARG A 76 23.84 -9.15 5.83
N ASP A 77 24.26 -10.41 5.71
CA ASP A 77 24.36 -11.08 4.43
C ASP A 77 22.98 -11.21 3.75
N MET A 78 21.91 -11.43 4.52
CA MET A 78 20.53 -11.47 4.02
C MET A 78 20.10 -10.11 3.44
N GLY A 79 20.34 -9.03 4.19
CA GLY A 79 19.97 -7.67 3.78
C GLY A 79 20.78 -7.13 2.60
N PHE A 80 22.10 -7.33 2.60
CA PHE A 80 23.01 -6.58 1.72
C PHE A 80 23.81 -7.42 0.72
N ASN A 81 23.86 -8.76 0.86
CA ASN A 81 24.66 -9.65 0.01
C ASN A 81 23.79 -10.68 -0.74
N ASP A 82 24.43 -11.54 -1.54
CA ASP A 82 23.78 -12.49 -2.44
C ASP A 82 23.38 -13.84 -1.81
N VAL A 83 23.34 -13.93 -0.47
CA VAL A 83 23.09 -15.21 0.21
C VAL A 83 21.72 -15.80 -0.10
N LEU A 84 20.76 -14.95 -0.47
CA LEU A 84 19.38 -15.32 -0.76
C LEU A 84 19.14 -15.66 -2.25
N ASN A 85 20.18 -15.69 -3.10
CA ASN A 85 20.00 -16.04 -4.52
C ASN A 85 19.66 -17.52 -4.74
N SER A 86 19.86 -18.39 -3.74
CA SER A 86 19.49 -19.81 -3.78
C SER A 86 19.27 -20.34 -2.37
N SER A 87 18.26 -21.21 -2.21
CA SER A 87 17.97 -21.90 -0.94
C SER A 87 19.17 -22.72 -0.45
N HIS A 88 19.93 -23.32 -1.38
CA HIS A 88 21.12 -24.10 -1.06
C HIS A 88 22.23 -23.24 -0.45
N ASN A 89 22.47 -22.06 -1.01
CA ASN A 89 23.46 -21.10 -0.49
C ASN A 89 23.04 -20.59 0.90
N PHE A 90 21.77 -20.23 1.05
CA PHE A 90 21.25 -19.78 2.34
C PHE A 90 21.36 -20.86 3.43
N ALA A 91 20.93 -22.10 3.13
CA ALA A 91 21.09 -23.22 4.06
C ALA A 91 22.56 -23.53 4.34
N GLY A 92 23.43 -23.47 3.34
CA GLY A 92 24.88 -23.61 3.52
C GLY A 92 25.44 -22.56 4.48
N ARG A 93 25.07 -21.29 4.31
CA ARG A 93 25.49 -20.19 5.18
C ARG A 93 25.04 -20.37 6.63
N LEU A 94 23.78 -20.76 6.85
CA LEU A 94 23.24 -21.06 8.19
C LEU A 94 23.99 -22.24 8.84
N GLY A 95 24.35 -23.25 8.04
CA GLY A 95 25.05 -24.43 8.53
C GLY A 95 26.42 -24.11 9.12
N LEU A 96 27.10 -23.09 8.59
CA LEU A 96 28.38 -22.61 9.12
C LEU A 96 28.27 -21.97 10.51
N ALA A 97 27.08 -21.56 10.95
CA ALA A 97 26.86 -21.02 12.29
C ALA A 97 26.63 -22.12 13.36
N VAL A 98 26.38 -23.36 12.95
CA VAL A 98 26.20 -24.49 13.87
C VAL A 98 27.56 -24.85 14.50
N ARG A 99 27.63 -24.77 15.82
CA ARG A 99 28.84 -25.07 16.59
C ARG A 99 28.96 -26.58 16.84
N GLY A 100 30.16 -27.12 16.68
CA GLY A 100 30.46 -28.55 16.90
C GLY A 100 30.73 -28.93 18.36
N ASP A 101 30.19 -28.20 19.34
CA ASP A 101 30.50 -28.34 20.76
C ASP A 101 29.57 -29.29 21.55
N HIS A 102 28.83 -30.14 20.82
CA HIS A 102 27.98 -31.21 21.37
C HIS A 102 26.91 -30.79 22.38
N ARG A 103 26.54 -29.51 22.44
CA ARG A 103 25.44 -29.04 23.28
C ARG A 103 24.09 -29.64 22.82
N PRO A 104 23.14 -29.88 23.74
CA PRO A 104 21.90 -30.58 23.42
C PRO A 104 20.98 -29.79 22.48
N SER A 105 21.13 -28.47 22.38
CA SER A 105 20.36 -27.61 21.49
C SER A 105 21.11 -26.34 21.10
N GLN A 106 20.90 -25.88 19.87
CA GLN A 106 21.37 -24.58 19.34
C GLN A 106 20.24 -23.93 18.54
N LEU A 107 20.04 -22.63 18.73
CA LEU A 107 19.11 -21.83 17.93
C LEU A 107 19.90 -20.91 17.00
N ILE A 108 19.86 -21.15 15.69
CA ILE A 108 20.40 -20.18 14.74
C ILE A 108 19.32 -19.13 14.48
N SER A 109 19.51 -17.94 15.05
CA SER A 109 18.61 -16.80 14.93
C SER A 109 19.18 -15.77 13.94
N VAL A 110 18.34 -15.25 13.05
CA VAL A 110 18.69 -14.18 12.11
C VAL A 110 17.57 -13.14 12.09
N ALA A 111 17.89 -11.87 11.86
CA ALA A 111 16.92 -10.77 11.87
C ALA A 111 17.17 -9.79 10.73
N THR A 112 16.15 -9.52 9.92
CA THR A 112 16.15 -8.49 8.88
C THR A 112 14.72 -7.97 8.71
N ASP A 113 14.57 -6.78 8.13
CA ASP A 113 13.26 -6.19 7.85
C ASP A 113 12.48 -7.06 6.85
N GLY A 114 11.18 -7.27 7.08
CA GLY A 114 10.36 -8.19 6.27
C GLY A 114 10.27 -7.77 4.80
N GLU A 115 10.30 -6.45 4.57
CA GLU A 115 10.35 -5.80 3.25
C GLU A 115 11.60 -6.17 2.45
N THR A 116 12.62 -6.76 3.08
CA THR A 116 13.78 -7.34 2.37
C THR A 116 13.31 -8.36 1.34
N PHE A 117 12.32 -9.18 1.68
CA PHE A 117 11.87 -10.30 0.86
C PHE A 117 10.76 -9.86 -0.10
N GLY A 118 11.07 -9.85 -1.39
CA GLY A 118 10.13 -9.50 -2.47
C GLY A 118 10.07 -8.00 -2.80
N HIS A 119 10.06 -7.11 -1.80
CA HIS A 119 9.99 -5.67 -2.05
C HIS A 119 11.37 -5.05 -2.37
N HIS A 120 12.35 -5.17 -1.47
CA HIS A 120 13.70 -4.65 -1.72
C HIS A 120 14.55 -5.61 -2.57
N LYS A 121 14.34 -6.93 -2.42
CA LYS A 121 15.03 -7.97 -3.18
C LYS A 121 14.02 -8.94 -3.77
N GLY A 122 13.56 -8.63 -4.99
CA GLY A 122 12.57 -9.43 -5.71
C GLY A 122 13.01 -10.89 -5.87
N GLY A 123 12.09 -11.84 -5.67
CA GLY A 123 12.31 -13.27 -5.82
C GLY A 123 12.95 -13.97 -4.60
N THR A 124 13.42 -13.22 -3.60
CA THR A 124 14.05 -13.81 -2.40
C THR A 124 13.04 -14.45 -1.45
N GLU A 125 11.77 -14.08 -1.52
CA GLU A 125 10.67 -14.77 -0.83
C GLU A 125 10.53 -16.23 -1.27
N LYS A 126 10.78 -16.53 -2.56
CA LYS A 126 10.82 -17.89 -3.09
C LYS A 126 11.97 -18.69 -2.48
N CYS A 127 13.15 -18.08 -2.35
CA CYS A 127 14.32 -18.70 -1.70
C CYS A 127 14.01 -19.15 -0.27
N LEU A 128 13.34 -18.31 0.52
CA LEU A 128 12.89 -18.69 1.87
C LEU A 128 11.90 -19.86 1.82
N ALA A 129 10.88 -19.81 0.95
CA ALA A 129 9.91 -20.90 0.84
C ALA A 129 10.59 -22.25 0.54
N TYR A 130 11.50 -22.29 -0.45
CA TYR A 130 12.26 -23.51 -0.78
C TYR A 130 13.20 -23.96 0.34
N ALA A 131 13.83 -23.02 1.06
CA ALA A 131 14.69 -23.37 2.20
C ALA A 131 13.89 -24.06 3.32
N PHE A 132 12.70 -23.54 3.64
CA PHE A 132 11.84 -24.09 4.70
C PHE A 132 11.21 -25.43 4.31
N LEU A 133 10.76 -25.58 3.06
CA LEU A 133 10.07 -26.78 2.59
C LEU A 133 11.02 -27.91 2.19
N GLY A 134 12.22 -27.59 1.68
CA GLY A 134 13.16 -28.57 1.13
C GLY A 134 14.46 -28.67 1.93
N GLU A 135 15.24 -27.59 1.98
CA GLU A 135 16.64 -27.64 2.46
C GLU A 135 16.76 -27.94 3.96
N PHE A 136 15.92 -27.32 4.80
CA PHE A 136 16.00 -27.48 6.26
C PHE A 136 15.58 -28.89 6.71
N PRO A 137 14.46 -29.48 6.23
CA PRO A 137 14.12 -30.86 6.53
C PRO A 137 15.20 -31.87 6.10
N GLN A 138 15.80 -31.68 4.91
CA GLN A 138 16.89 -32.55 4.41
C GLN A 138 18.14 -32.53 5.31
N ARG A 139 18.34 -31.46 6.08
CA ARG A 139 19.43 -31.31 7.06
C ARG A 139 19.02 -31.71 8.49
N ASN A 140 17.81 -32.25 8.66
CA ASN A 140 17.19 -32.54 9.97
C ASN A 140 17.14 -31.32 10.89
N TRP A 141 16.99 -30.11 10.33
CA TRP A 141 16.82 -28.89 11.12
C TRP A 141 15.34 -28.68 11.45
N LYS A 142 15.08 -28.30 12.70
CA LYS A 142 13.73 -27.96 13.15
C LYS A 142 13.54 -26.45 13.08
N VAL A 143 12.65 -26.01 12.19
CA VAL A 143 12.15 -24.64 12.18
C VAL A 143 11.28 -24.43 13.41
N THR A 144 11.53 -23.36 14.16
CA THR A 144 10.77 -23.04 15.36
C THR A 144 10.73 -21.53 15.60
N ASN A 145 9.88 -21.10 16.54
CA ASN A 145 9.84 -19.73 17.01
C ASN A 145 10.50 -19.62 18.41
N PHE A 146 10.87 -18.40 18.80
CA PHE A 146 11.55 -18.14 20.07
C PHE A 146 10.77 -18.63 21.29
N ALA A 147 9.44 -18.48 21.31
CA ALA A 147 8.60 -18.89 22.43
C ALA A 147 8.62 -20.42 22.63
N HIS A 148 8.50 -21.19 21.55
CA HIS A 148 8.60 -22.66 21.61
C HIS A 148 10.00 -23.12 21.99
N TYR A 149 11.04 -22.47 21.46
CA TYR A 149 12.42 -22.79 21.85
C TYR A 149 12.64 -22.55 23.35
N LEU A 150 12.21 -21.40 23.86
CA LEU A 150 12.36 -21.00 25.25
C LEU A 150 11.61 -21.92 26.22
N SER A 151 10.45 -22.46 25.81
CA SER A 151 9.64 -23.35 26.66
C SER A 151 10.28 -24.73 26.89
N ILE A 152 11.25 -25.12 26.06
CA ILE A 152 11.99 -26.39 26.20
C ILE A 152 13.48 -26.19 26.50
N ASN A 153 14.02 -24.99 26.26
CA ASN A 153 15.40 -24.60 26.54
C ASN A 153 15.42 -23.27 27.31
N SER A 154 15.34 -23.34 28.64
CA SER A 154 15.49 -22.15 29.48
C SER A 154 16.93 -21.61 29.43
N PRO A 155 17.13 -20.28 29.57
CA PRO A 155 18.47 -19.71 29.64
C PRO A 155 19.25 -20.31 30.79
N THR A 156 20.54 -20.55 30.58
CA THR A 156 21.50 -20.98 31.61
C THR A 156 22.61 -19.95 31.85
N TRP A 157 22.51 -18.81 31.17
CA TRP A 157 23.44 -17.70 31.21
C TRP A 157 22.70 -16.41 31.52
N GLU A 158 23.36 -15.53 32.27
CA GLU A 158 22.94 -14.15 32.43
C GLU A 158 23.77 -13.20 31.57
N VAL A 159 23.17 -12.06 31.23
CA VAL A 159 23.79 -11.00 30.44
C VAL A 159 23.56 -9.65 31.08
N VAL A 160 24.53 -8.75 30.92
CA VAL A 160 24.38 -7.31 31.17
C VAL A 160 24.35 -6.60 29.82
N LEU A 161 23.40 -5.69 29.65
CA LEU A 161 23.25 -4.90 28.43
C LEU A 161 23.92 -3.54 28.58
N LYS A 162 24.48 -3.05 27.48
CA LYS A 162 24.89 -1.65 27.38
C LYS A 162 23.66 -0.75 27.38
N PRO A 163 23.68 0.38 28.10
CA PRO A 163 22.57 1.32 28.11
C PRO A 163 22.42 2.02 26.75
N VAL A 164 21.18 2.34 26.38
CA VAL A 164 20.85 3.24 25.25
C VAL A 164 21.48 2.79 23.92
N THR A 165 21.30 1.52 23.56
CA THR A 165 21.83 0.95 22.31
C THR A 165 20.74 0.70 21.27
N ALA A 166 21.16 0.55 20.01
CA ALA A 166 20.29 0.15 18.91
C ALA A 166 21.02 -0.81 17.97
N TRP A 167 20.26 -1.62 17.25
CA TRP A 167 20.78 -2.57 16.27
C TRP A 167 21.32 -1.91 14.98
N SER A 168 20.83 -0.72 14.64
CA SER A 168 21.07 -0.03 13.36
C SER A 168 21.89 1.26 13.47
N CYS A 169 22.46 1.55 14.64
CA CYS A 169 23.34 2.69 14.86
C CYS A 169 24.46 2.32 15.83
N ALA A 170 25.71 2.56 15.42
CA ALA A 170 26.89 2.31 16.25
C ALA A 170 27.00 3.30 17.44
N HIS A 171 26.28 4.42 17.37
CA HIS A 171 26.23 5.49 18.38
C HIS A 171 24.98 5.36 19.27
N GLY A 172 24.49 4.14 19.48
CA GLY A 172 23.31 3.90 20.31
C GLY A 172 22.03 4.42 19.69
N VAL A 173 21.26 5.24 20.42
CA VAL A 173 20.01 5.83 19.90
C VAL A 173 20.21 7.21 19.27
N ASP A 174 21.46 7.68 19.11
CA ASP A 174 21.76 9.02 18.60
C ASP A 174 21.17 9.26 17.21
N ARG A 175 20.98 8.23 16.39
CA ARG A 175 20.26 8.33 15.11
C ARG A 175 18.87 8.98 15.24
N TRP A 176 18.19 8.84 16.39
CA TRP A 176 16.85 9.40 16.61
C TRP A 176 16.82 10.63 17.54
N GLN A 177 17.98 11.20 17.87
CA GLN A 177 18.05 12.37 18.74
C GLN A 177 19.12 13.40 18.35
N ASP A 178 20.21 13.01 17.69
CA ASP A 178 21.38 13.87 17.48
C ASP A 178 22.04 13.65 16.09
N ASP A 179 22.99 14.53 15.77
CA ASP A 179 23.80 14.51 14.54
C ASP A 179 24.90 13.43 14.62
N CYS A 180 24.49 12.16 14.61
CA CYS A 180 25.38 11.02 14.79
C CYS A 180 26.14 10.61 13.51
N GLY A 181 25.94 11.33 12.39
CA GLY A 181 26.50 11.03 11.07
C GLY A 181 25.90 9.79 10.38
N CYS A 182 25.12 8.97 11.08
CA CYS A 182 24.54 7.76 10.49
C CYS A 182 23.35 8.10 9.58
N GLY A 183 23.32 7.48 8.41
CA GLY A 183 22.41 7.84 7.32
C GLY A 183 23.01 8.89 6.39
N GLY A 184 23.94 9.71 6.90
CA GLY A 184 24.54 10.88 6.24
C GLY A 184 25.46 10.57 5.08
N GLY A 185 25.09 11.04 3.89
CA GLY A 185 25.94 11.05 2.71
C GLY A 185 26.43 12.46 2.32
N GLY A 186 27.73 12.59 2.03
CA GLY A 186 28.29 13.77 1.37
C GLY A 186 28.27 15.04 2.22
N ASN A 187 27.61 16.09 1.74
CA ASN A 187 27.55 17.41 2.39
C ASN A 187 26.34 17.59 3.32
N TRP A 188 25.49 16.58 3.48
CA TRP A 188 24.28 16.65 4.31
C TRP A 188 24.57 16.28 5.76
N HIS A 189 23.82 16.88 6.68
CA HIS A 189 23.98 16.74 8.13
C HIS A 189 22.65 16.42 8.82
N GLN A 190 22.69 15.93 10.06
CA GLN A 190 21.49 15.61 10.84
C GLN A 190 21.27 16.52 12.06
N LYS A 191 21.82 17.74 12.01
CA LYS A 191 21.69 18.78 13.05
C LYS A 191 20.25 19.17 13.39
N TRP A 192 19.28 18.87 12.52
CA TRP A 192 17.85 19.10 12.78
C TRP A 192 17.24 18.16 13.82
N ARG A 193 17.83 16.98 14.05
CA ARG A 193 17.25 15.96 14.94
C ARG A 193 17.11 16.48 16.37
N ARG A 194 18.15 17.10 16.94
CA ARG A 194 18.08 17.58 18.32
C ARG A 194 17.01 18.66 18.53
N PRO A 195 17.01 19.75 17.74
CA PRO A 195 15.95 20.76 17.83
C PRO A 195 14.54 20.19 17.57
N LEU A 196 14.39 19.28 16.61
CA LEU A 196 13.09 18.64 16.37
C LEU A 196 12.64 17.80 17.57
N ARG A 197 13.54 17.02 18.17
CA ARG A 197 13.24 16.16 19.33
C ARG A 197 12.83 17.00 20.52
N ASP A 198 13.55 18.08 20.79
CA ASP A 198 13.23 19.02 21.86
C ASP A 198 11.87 19.71 21.60
N SER A 199 11.57 20.05 20.35
CA SER A 199 10.28 20.64 19.94
C SER A 199 9.11 19.67 20.16
N LEU A 200 9.26 18.40 19.76
CA LEU A 200 8.22 17.38 19.91
C LEU A 200 8.05 16.92 21.36
N ASN A 201 9.14 16.86 22.15
CA ASN A 201 9.06 16.60 23.59
C ASN A 201 8.29 17.71 24.30
N TRP A 202 8.62 18.98 24.02
CA TRP A 202 7.88 20.12 24.56
C TRP A 202 6.39 20.03 24.19
N LEU A 203 6.09 19.78 22.92
CA LEU A 203 4.71 19.70 22.45
C LEU A 203 3.94 18.55 23.12
N ARG A 204 4.57 17.37 23.27
CA ARG A 204 4.01 16.24 24.03
C ARG A 204 3.66 16.66 25.46
N ASP A 205 4.57 17.34 26.14
CA ASP A 205 4.37 17.73 27.54
C ASP A 205 3.19 18.72 27.66
N GLN A 206 3.01 19.64 26.70
CA GLN A 206 1.81 20.49 26.65
C GLN A 206 0.52 19.67 26.45
N PHE A 207 0.54 18.64 25.61
CA PHE A 207 -0.62 17.77 25.42
C PHE A 207 -0.95 16.92 26.65
N VAL A 208 0.05 16.57 27.47
CA VAL A 208 -0.18 15.88 28.75
C VAL A 208 -1.01 16.77 29.67
N ASP A 209 -0.59 18.02 29.87
CA ASP A 209 -1.29 18.97 30.73
C ASP A 209 -2.75 19.17 30.27
N ILE A 210 -2.95 19.42 28.97
CA ILE A 210 -4.30 19.57 28.39
C ILE A 210 -5.15 18.31 28.58
N TYR A 211 -4.56 17.14 28.41
CA TYR A 211 -5.28 15.87 28.50
C TYR A 211 -5.72 15.55 29.93
N GLU A 212 -4.88 15.81 30.92
CA GLU A 212 -5.23 15.61 32.33
C GLU A 212 -6.29 16.61 32.77
N ASP A 213 -6.10 17.90 32.46
CA ASP A 213 -7.01 18.98 32.84
C ASP A 213 -8.41 18.81 32.25
N LEU A 214 -8.52 18.56 30.94
CA LEU A 214 -9.81 18.43 30.28
C LEU A 214 -10.37 17.01 30.39
N GLY A 215 -9.53 15.98 30.27
CA GLY A 215 -9.95 14.59 30.26
C GLY A 215 -10.59 14.13 31.57
N CYS A 216 -10.21 14.71 32.71
CA CYS A 216 -10.81 14.36 34.01
C CYS A 216 -12.30 14.69 34.11
N HIS A 217 -12.83 15.58 33.25
CA HIS A 217 -14.26 15.86 33.17
C HIS A 217 -15.03 14.72 32.51
N PHE A 218 -14.38 13.94 31.63
CA PHE A 218 -15.01 12.87 30.85
C PHE A 218 -14.69 11.48 31.37
N PHE A 219 -13.47 11.22 31.87
CA PHE A 219 -12.99 9.88 32.20
C PHE A 219 -12.66 9.71 33.69
N ASN A 220 -13.01 8.56 34.25
CA ASN A 220 -12.69 8.20 35.65
C ASN A 220 -11.18 8.11 35.88
N ASP A 221 -10.46 7.59 34.89
CA ASP A 221 -9.00 7.50 34.84
C ASP A 221 -8.60 7.78 33.39
N VAL A 222 -7.98 8.95 33.17
CA VAL A 222 -7.59 9.42 31.84
C VAL A 222 -6.53 8.52 31.22
N TRP A 223 -5.57 8.03 31.99
CA TRP A 223 -4.47 7.21 31.46
C TRP A 223 -4.93 5.79 31.13
N ALA A 224 -5.79 5.20 31.97
CA ALA A 224 -6.41 3.93 31.66
C ALA A 224 -7.34 4.02 30.43
N ALA A 225 -8.07 5.13 30.28
CA ALA A 225 -8.89 5.37 29.09
C ALA A 225 -8.03 5.49 27.82
N ARG A 226 -6.92 6.25 27.86
CA ARG A 226 -5.94 6.34 26.77
C ARG A 226 -5.42 4.96 26.34
N ASP A 227 -5.00 4.14 27.31
CA ASP A 227 -4.38 2.84 27.00
C ASP A 227 -5.40 1.84 26.44
N GLU A 228 -6.63 1.84 26.95
CA GLU A 228 -7.69 0.99 26.44
C GLU A 228 -8.30 1.48 25.13
N TYR A 229 -8.02 2.73 24.72
CA TYR A 229 -8.54 3.31 23.48
C TYR A 229 -8.08 2.56 22.22
N ILE A 230 -7.02 1.75 22.30
CA ILE A 230 -6.65 0.82 21.22
C ILE A 230 -7.81 -0.07 20.78
N LYS A 231 -8.73 -0.44 21.69
CA LYS A 231 -9.93 -1.22 21.37
C LYS A 231 -10.86 -0.48 20.42
N VAL A 232 -11.00 0.84 20.58
CA VAL A 232 -11.80 1.69 19.69
C VAL A 232 -11.06 1.91 18.37
N ILE A 233 -9.74 2.08 18.39
CA ILE A 233 -8.94 2.23 17.17
C ILE A 233 -9.06 1.00 16.27
N LEU A 234 -9.06 -0.21 16.86
CA LEU A 234 -9.19 -1.48 16.14
C LEU A 234 -10.62 -1.75 15.65
N ASP A 235 -11.64 -1.27 16.37
CA ASP A 235 -13.05 -1.33 15.96
C ASP A 235 -13.78 -0.04 16.32
N ARG A 236 -14.05 0.79 15.29
CA ARG A 236 -14.76 2.07 15.43
C ARG A 236 -16.29 1.92 15.32
N SER A 237 -16.84 0.72 15.46
CA SER A 237 -18.28 0.53 15.50
C SER A 237 -18.92 1.34 16.63
N ILE A 238 -20.11 1.88 16.38
CA ILE A 238 -20.84 2.68 17.38
C ILE A 238 -21.08 1.88 18.67
N THR A 239 -21.30 0.57 18.54
CA THR A 239 -21.45 -0.35 19.67
C THR A 239 -20.19 -0.40 20.53
N ASN A 240 -19.01 -0.55 19.92
CA ASN A 240 -17.75 -0.61 20.65
C ASN A 240 -17.40 0.73 21.30
N ILE A 241 -17.65 1.85 20.61
CA ILE A 241 -17.49 3.21 21.18
C ILE A 241 -18.38 3.39 22.42
N ASN A 242 -19.66 3.00 22.34
CA ASN A 242 -20.57 3.10 23.48
C ASN A 242 -20.15 2.20 24.65
N ASN A 243 -19.63 1.00 24.38
CA ASN A 243 -19.08 0.11 25.41
C ASN A 243 -17.85 0.71 26.08
N PHE A 244 -16.95 1.33 25.31
CA PHE A 244 -15.79 2.03 25.83
C PHE A 244 -16.21 3.17 26.76
N PHE A 245 -17.12 4.04 26.33
CA PHE A 245 -17.62 5.12 27.17
C PHE A 245 -18.31 4.60 28.43
N SER A 246 -19.19 3.61 28.31
CA SER A 246 -19.88 3.02 29.47
C SER A 246 -18.91 2.51 30.55
N LYS A 247 -17.69 2.09 30.16
CA LYS A 247 -16.65 1.62 31.07
C LYS A 247 -15.82 2.77 31.68
N HIS A 248 -15.48 3.77 30.88
CA HIS A 248 -14.47 4.78 31.26
C HIS A 248 -15.07 6.13 31.68
N GLN A 249 -16.34 6.41 31.36
CA GLN A 249 -16.95 7.72 31.58
C GLN A 249 -17.24 8.02 33.06
N THR A 250 -17.10 9.28 33.47
CA THR A 250 -17.45 9.75 34.83
C THR A 250 -18.97 9.88 35.04
N HIS A 251 -19.71 10.13 33.96
CA HIS A 251 -21.15 10.30 33.91
C HIS A 251 -21.65 9.98 32.49
N ASP A 252 -22.97 9.93 32.29
CA ASP A 252 -23.53 9.76 30.95
C ASP A 252 -23.24 10.97 30.08
N LEU A 253 -22.23 10.83 29.21
CA LEU A 253 -21.77 11.92 28.33
C LEU A 253 -22.82 12.26 27.28
N THR A 254 -23.05 13.56 27.08
CA THR A 254 -23.81 14.06 25.94
C THR A 254 -23.08 13.80 24.62
N GLU A 255 -23.79 13.90 23.49
CA GLU A 255 -23.18 13.69 22.17
C GLU A 255 -22.02 14.66 21.89
N VAL A 256 -22.10 15.90 22.39
CA VAL A 256 -21.00 16.89 22.26
C VAL A 256 -19.79 16.48 23.10
N GLU A 257 -20.03 16.08 24.36
CA GLU A 257 -18.95 15.64 25.25
C GLU A 257 -18.27 14.36 24.74
N LYS A 258 -19.00 13.44 24.11
CA LYS A 258 -18.41 12.27 23.44
C LYS A 258 -17.44 12.67 22.34
N VAL A 259 -17.78 13.68 21.54
CA VAL A 259 -16.89 14.18 20.47
C VAL A 259 -15.62 14.76 21.08
N ASP A 260 -15.73 15.58 22.12
CA ASP A 260 -14.56 16.20 22.77
C ASP A 260 -13.69 15.17 23.51
N ALA A 261 -14.32 14.18 24.14
CA ALA A 261 -13.63 13.05 24.74
C ALA A 261 -12.84 12.23 23.70
N LEU A 262 -13.42 11.97 22.51
CA LEU A 262 -12.72 11.31 21.40
C LEU A 262 -11.60 12.19 20.82
N ARG A 263 -11.80 13.50 20.70
CA ARG A 263 -10.75 14.44 20.25
C ARG A 263 -9.54 14.39 21.16
N LEU A 264 -9.72 14.38 22.48
CA LEU A 264 -8.65 14.24 23.47
C LEU A 264 -7.89 12.91 23.32
N LEU A 265 -8.60 11.81 23.09
CA LEU A 265 -7.99 10.49 22.87
C LEU A 265 -7.21 10.43 21.54
N GLU A 266 -7.74 11.01 20.47
CA GLU A 266 -7.03 11.12 19.19
C GLU A 266 -5.83 12.09 19.25
N MET A 267 -5.91 13.15 20.07
CA MET A 267 -4.77 14.04 20.35
C MET A 267 -3.62 13.24 20.98
N GLN A 268 -3.92 12.43 22.00
CA GLN A 268 -2.93 11.54 22.63
C GLN A 268 -2.39 10.50 21.63
N ARG A 269 -3.24 9.91 20.80
CA ARG A 269 -2.81 9.01 19.73
C ARG A 269 -1.83 9.70 18.76
N HIS A 270 -2.15 10.89 18.28
CA HIS A 270 -1.27 11.64 17.37
C HIS A 270 0.03 12.08 18.05
N SER A 271 0.00 12.34 19.37
CA SER A 271 1.18 12.58 20.19
C SER A 271 2.12 11.39 20.25
N LEU A 272 1.60 10.15 20.17
CA LEU A 272 2.42 8.95 20.02
C LEU A 272 2.95 8.82 18.58
N LEU A 273 2.09 9.05 17.59
CA LEU A 273 2.44 8.89 16.17
C LEU A 273 3.54 9.86 15.70
N MET A 274 3.61 11.07 16.25
CA MET A 274 4.69 12.02 15.91
C MET A 274 6.09 11.54 16.35
N PHE A 275 6.19 10.48 17.15
CA PHE A 275 7.48 9.83 17.48
C PHE A 275 7.78 8.60 16.62
N THR A 276 7.06 8.39 15.51
CA THR A 276 7.36 7.32 14.55
C THR A 276 8.82 7.39 14.10
N SER A 277 9.57 6.32 14.35
CA SER A 277 11.04 6.30 14.25
C SER A 277 11.57 6.53 12.83
N CYS A 278 10.81 6.17 11.78
CA CYS A 278 11.16 6.42 10.38
C CYS A 278 11.36 7.91 10.07
N GLY A 279 10.67 8.81 10.78
CA GLY A 279 10.79 10.26 10.62
C GLY A 279 12.17 10.81 10.97
N TRP A 280 13.03 10.00 11.59
CA TRP A 280 14.37 10.38 12.07
C TRP A 280 15.51 9.64 11.35
N PHE A 281 15.18 8.56 10.63
CA PHE A 281 16.16 7.57 10.20
C PHE A 281 17.15 8.10 9.15
N PHE A 282 16.68 9.04 8.32
CA PHE A 282 17.38 9.59 7.16
C PHE A 282 17.95 10.97 7.45
N ASP A 283 18.51 11.59 6.40
CA ASP A 283 19.33 12.81 6.52
C ASP A 283 18.56 14.11 6.60
N GLU A 284 17.30 14.13 6.16
CA GLU A 284 16.59 15.37 5.87
C GLU A 284 15.16 15.37 6.44
N ILE A 285 14.84 16.43 7.16
CA ILE A 285 13.54 16.65 7.81
C ILE A 285 12.41 16.85 6.78
N SER A 286 12.69 17.41 5.61
CA SER A 286 11.69 17.64 4.56
C SER A 286 11.34 16.38 3.74
N ARG A 287 11.92 15.22 4.03
CA ARG A 287 11.52 13.95 3.40
C ARG A 287 10.09 13.56 3.81
N PRO A 288 9.42 12.66 3.07
CA PRO A 288 8.06 12.23 3.41
C PRO A 288 7.91 11.76 4.85
N GLU A 289 8.90 11.03 5.37
CA GLU A 289 8.88 10.46 6.73
C GLU A 289 8.93 11.56 7.81
N GLY A 290 9.85 12.52 7.67
CA GLY A 290 9.97 13.68 8.58
C GLY A 290 8.77 14.62 8.49
N THR A 291 8.26 14.85 7.28
CA THR A 291 7.03 15.62 7.05
C THR A 291 5.82 14.93 7.69
N GLN A 292 5.75 13.60 7.64
CA GLN A 292 4.62 12.85 8.20
C GLN A 292 4.53 12.96 9.72
N ILE A 293 5.65 12.92 10.45
CA ILE A 293 5.62 13.12 11.91
C ILE A 293 5.19 14.55 12.28
N LEU A 294 5.57 15.55 11.48
CA LEU A 294 5.10 16.92 11.65
C LEU A 294 3.60 17.08 11.33
N ARG A 295 3.07 16.30 10.38
CA ARG A 295 1.61 16.23 10.13
C ARG A 295 0.85 15.62 11.31
N TYR A 296 1.42 14.62 11.98
CA TYR A 296 0.82 14.12 13.22
C TYR A 296 0.85 15.16 14.34
N ALA A 297 1.97 15.88 14.50
CA ALA A 297 2.05 16.99 15.45
C ALA A 297 1.00 18.08 15.16
N SER A 298 0.89 18.49 13.89
CA SER A 298 -0.11 19.46 13.40
C SER A 298 -1.55 19.01 13.67
N ARG A 299 -1.86 17.72 13.48
CA ARG A 299 -3.18 17.17 13.79
C ARG A 299 -3.46 17.10 15.29
N ALA A 300 -2.46 16.77 16.10
CA ALA A 300 -2.60 16.80 17.56
C ALA A 300 -2.86 18.23 18.06
N ILE A 301 -2.17 19.22 17.49
CA ILE A 301 -2.41 20.65 17.77
C ILE A 301 -3.85 21.01 17.42
N GLU A 302 -4.34 20.71 16.22
CA GLU A 302 -5.72 21.00 15.81
C GLU A 302 -6.76 20.38 16.77
N LEU A 303 -6.57 19.13 17.17
CA LEU A 303 -7.45 18.46 18.13
C LEU A 303 -7.42 19.08 19.53
N ALA A 304 -6.24 19.52 19.98
CA ALA A 304 -6.06 20.22 21.25
C ALA A 304 -6.76 21.58 21.24
N GLU A 305 -6.69 22.30 20.11
CA GLU A 305 -7.33 23.60 19.92
C GLU A 305 -8.85 23.49 19.93
N ASP A 306 -9.41 22.47 19.27
CA ASP A 306 -10.85 22.21 19.22
C ASP A 306 -11.47 22.02 20.62
N VAL A 307 -10.73 21.42 21.56
CA VAL A 307 -11.23 21.10 22.92
C VAL A 307 -10.85 22.12 23.98
N SER A 308 -9.71 22.80 23.84
CA SER A 308 -9.22 23.76 24.85
C SER A 308 -9.56 25.21 24.54
N GLY A 309 -9.84 25.55 23.27
CA GLY A 309 -10.02 26.92 22.81
C GLY A 309 -8.74 27.78 22.80
N VAL A 310 -7.56 27.22 23.09
CA VAL A 310 -6.26 27.93 23.10
C VAL A 310 -5.63 27.89 21.70
N GLN A 311 -6.27 28.55 20.74
CA GLN A 311 -6.10 28.25 19.30
C GLN A 311 -4.81 28.74 18.63
N LEU A 312 -4.12 29.78 19.13
CA LEU A 312 -3.09 30.48 18.33
C LEU A 312 -1.70 30.50 18.97
N GLU A 313 -1.58 30.06 20.22
CA GLU A 313 -0.32 30.14 20.95
C GLU A 313 0.54 28.87 20.78
N LEU A 314 -0.09 27.69 20.80
CA LEU A 314 0.60 26.41 20.72
C LEU A 314 1.25 26.18 19.35
N GLU A 315 0.49 26.33 18.25
CA GLU A 315 1.04 26.17 16.89
C GLU A 315 2.16 27.17 16.61
N LYS A 316 1.97 28.43 17.02
CA LYS A 316 2.95 29.50 16.80
C LYS A 316 4.26 29.24 17.52
N GLU A 317 4.21 28.83 18.78
CA GLU A 317 5.39 28.47 19.57
C GLU A 317 6.07 27.22 18.99
N PHE A 318 5.29 26.21 18.58
CA PHE A 318 5.83 25.01 17.92
C PHE A 318 6.62 25.37 16.65
N ILE A 319 6.03 26.19 15.76
CA ILE A 319 6.70 26.69 14.55
C ILE A 319 7.96 27.49 14.92
N GLY A 320 7.91 28.31 15.97
CA GLY A 320 9.07 29.06 16.47
C GLY A 320 10.23 28.14 16.88
N ARG A 321 9.95 27.01 17.50
CA ARG A 321 10.96 26.01 17.87
C ARG A 321 11.51 25.25 16.66
N LEU A 322 10.66 24.93 15.67
CA LEU A 322 11.08 24.29 14.42
C LEU A 322 12.07 25.14 13.60
N ALA A 323 12.08 26.46 13.78
CA ALA A 323 13.07 27.34 13.14
C ALA A 323 14.51 27.03 13.58
N LEU A 324 14.70 26.33 14.71
CA LEU A 324 16.02 25.88 15.18
C LEU A 324 16.50 24.59 14.49
N ALA A 325 15.65 23.90 13.73
CA ALA A 325 15.97 22.65 13.05
C ALA A 325 16.44 22.93 11.60
N PRO A 326 17.74 22.94 11.28
CA PRO A 326 18.22 23.27 9.93
C PRO A 326 17.92 22.17 8.90
N SER A 327 17.29 22.54 7.79
CA SER A 327 17.11 21.67 6.63
C SER A 327 18.36 21.72 5.73
N ASN A 328 18.71 20.59 5.13
CA ASN A 328 19.76 20.50 4.11
C ASN A 328 19.28 21.01 2.74
N VAL A 329 17.98 21.33 2.60
CA VAL A 329 17.39 21.80 1.34
C VAL A 329 17.22 23.32 1.40
N GLU A 330 17.90 24.04 0.50
CA GLU A 330 17.93 25.51 0.46
C GLU A 330 16.55 26.16 0.34
N LEU A 331 15.59 25.47 -0.30
CA LEU A 331 14.20 25.95 -0.39
C LEU A 331 13.56 26.15 0.99
N PHE A 332 13.82 25.24 1.93
CA PHE A 332 13.21 25.27 3.25
C PHE A 332 14.08 26.00 4.26
N LYS A 333 15.40 25.80 4.22
CA LYS A 333 16.40 26.33 5.19
C LYS A 333 16.24 25.77 6.60
N THR A 334 15.03 25.78 7.16
CA THR A 334 14.70 25.38 8.53
C THR A 334 13.36 24.66 8.61
N GLY A 335 13.12 23.95 9.71
CA GLY A 335 11.95 23.09 9.90
C GLY A 335 10.62 23.84 9.94
N ASP A 336 10.62 25.12 10.29
CA ASP A 336 9.42 25.96 10.26
C ASP A 336 8.90 26.17 8.84
N GLU A 337 9.80 26.27 7.85
CA GLU A 337 9.40 26.40 6.45
C GLU A 337 8.94 25.07 5.84
N VAL A 338 9.56 23.96 6.27
CA VAL A 338 9.04 22.61 5.99
C VAL A 338 7.60 22.49 6.50
N TYR A 339 7.34 22.96 7.72
CA TYR A 339 6.00 22.98 8.29
C TYR A 339 5.03 23.82 7.46
N ARG A 340 5.36 25.08 7.15
CA ARG A 340 4.47 25.97 6.39
C ARG A 340 4.14 25.44 5.01
N GLN A 341 5.13 24.91 4.29
CA GLN A 341 4.94 24.51 2.89
C GLN A 341 4.39 23.08 2.72
N LEU A 342 4.79 22.13 3.57
CA LEU A 342 4.48 20.70 3.38
C LEU A 342 3.49 20.12 4.40
N VAL A 343 3.31 20.79 5.55
CA VAL A 343 2.45 20.33 6.65
C VAL A 343 1.17 21.14 6.71
N ALA A 344 1.25 22.47 6.83
CA ALA A 344 0.08 23.34 6.94
C ALA A 344 -0.82 23.26 5.69
N THR A 345 -0.23 23.11 4.50
CA THR A 345 -0.94 22.94 3.23
C THR A 345 -1.63 21.58 3.08
N ALA A 346 -1.28 20.60 3.92
CA ALA A 346 -1.89 19.28 3.93
C ALA A 346 -3.12 19.17 4.84
N LYS A 347 -3.44 20.22 5.63
CA LYS A 347 -4.64 20.26 6.46
C LYS A 347 -5.89 20.24 5.58
N VAL A 348 -6.84 19.37 5.91
CA VAL A 348 -8.11 19.21 5.19
C VAL A 348 -9.27 19.60 6.10
N SER A 349 -9.97 20.67 5.73
CA SER A 349 -11.18 21.11 6.44
C SER A 349 -12.42 20.30 6.07
N LEU A 350 -13.43 20.25 6.94
CA LEU A 350 -14.74 19.62 6.63
C LEU A 350 -15.43 20.26 5.43
N GLU A 351 -15.27 21.56 5.22
CA GLU A 351 -15.76 22.26 4.04
C GLU A 351 -15.11 21.74 2.76
N GLN A 352 -13.81 21.38 2.81
CA GLN A 352 -13.10 20.79 1.68
C GLN A 352 -13.59 19.36 1.40
N VAL A 353 -13.91 18.57 2.44
CA VAL A 353 -14.57 17.26 2.28
C VAL A 353 -15.96 17.41 1.65
N ALA A 354 -16.74 18.40 2.08
CA ALA A 354 -18.04 18.70 1.50
C ALA A 354 -17.92 19.18 0.04
N ALA A 355 -16.93 20.02 -0.27
CA ALA A 355 -16.62 20.45 -1.63
C ALA A 355 -16.20 19.28 -2.52
N HIS A 356 -15.45 18.33 -1.97
CA HIS A 356 -15.07 17.10 -2.65
C HIS A 356 -16.28 16.26 -3.04
N TYR A 357 -17.20 16.03 -2.10
CA TYR A 357 -18.47 15.38 -2.39
C TYR A 357 -19.26 16.15 -3.46
N ALA A 358 -19.41 17.47 -3.30
CA ALA A 358 -20.20 18.32 -4.18
C ALA A 358 -19.70 18.27 -5.62
N ILE A 359 -18.40 18.49 -5.87
CA ILE A 359 -17.85 18.47 -7.24
C ILE A 359 -17.99 17.08 -7.87
N ASN A 360 -17.72 16.02 -7.11
CA ASN A 360 -17.80 14.66 -7.61
C ASN A 360 -19.27 14.24 -7.92
N SER A 361 -20.24 14.77 -7.18
CA SER A 361 -21.67 14.51 -7.39
C SER A 361 -22.19 14.93 -8.77
N LEU A 362 -21.44 15.73 -9.54
CA LEU A 362 -21.78 16.09 -10.92
C LEU A 362 -21.54 14.95 -11.92
N PHE A 363 -20.61 14.04 -11.60
CA PHE A 363 -20.16 12.95 -12.47
C PHE A 363 -20.50 11.57 -11.91
N THR A 364 -20.73 11.47 -10.60
CA THR A 364 -20.98 10.22 -9.90
C THR A 364 -22.33 10.27 -9.22
N THR A 365 -23.18 9.27 -9.49
CA THR A 365 -24.43 9.10 -8.76
C THR A 365 -24.14 8.48 -7.41
N TYR A 366 -24.12 9.29 -6.35
CA TYR A 366 -23.99 8.78 -5.00
C TYR A 366 -25.27 8.09 -4.52
N THR A 367 -25.09 7.05 -3.71
CA THR A 367 -26.17 6.53 -2.86
C THR A 367 -26.45 7.55 -1.75
N ARG A 368 -27.53 7.35 -0.99
CA ARG A 368 -27.92 8.30 0.07
C ARG A 368 -26.87 8.40 1.19
N GLU A 369 -26.12 7.34 1.44
CA GLU A 369 -25.03 7.29 2.41
C GLU A 369 -23.78 6.75 1.74
N GLN A 370 -22.70 7.52 1.76
CA GLN A 370 -21.45 7.16 1.11
C GLN A 370 -20.27 7.43 2.05
N ARG A 371 -19.36 6.47 2.13
CA ARG A 371 -18.08 6.67 2.81
C ARG A 371 -17.11 7.46 1.93
N ILE A 372 -16.53 8.51 2.49
CA ILE A 372 -15.49 9.37 1.90
C ILE A 372 -14.31 9.39 2.87
N TYR A 373 -13.31 8.54 2.62
CA TYR A 373 -12.17 8.34 3.53
C TYR A 373 -12.63 7.97 4.95
N CYS A 374 -12.45 8.86 5.93
CA CYS A 374 -12.86 8.68 7.32
C CYS A 374 -14.17 9.41 7.68
N TYR A 375 -14.95 9.83 6.68
CA TYR A 375 -16.24 10.48 6.86
C TYR A 375 -17.36 9.67 6.23
N ASN A 376 -18.49 9.60 6.91
CA ASN A 376 -19.75 9.15 6.33
C ASN A 376 -20.55 10.37 5.88
N ALA A 377 -20.87 10.43 4.59
CA ALA A 377 -21.59 11.50 3.94
C ALA A 377 -23.04 11.06 3.68
N LYS A 378 -24.01 11.74 4.31
CA LYS A 378 -25.43 11.49 4.09
C LYS A 378 -26.07 12.61 3.30
N GLN A 379 -26.62 12.27 2.15
CA GLN A 379 -27.34 13.19 1.29
C GLN A 379 -28.79 13.33 1.78
N HIS A 380 -29.15 14.53 2.23
CA HIS A 380 -30.52 14.85 2.62
C HIS A 380 -31.34 15.40 1.45
N ASP A 381 -30.71 16.20 0.59
CA ASP A 381 -31.33 16.74 -0.61
C ASP A 381 -30.27 16.97 -1.70
N TYR A 382 -30.68 16.85 -2.96
CA TYR A 382 -29.84 17.06 -4.12
C TYR A 382 -30.69 17.38 -5.35
N GLN A 383 -30.37 18.48 -6.00
CA GLN A 383 -30.98 18.85 -7.27
C GLN A 383 -29.90 19.37 -8.22
N MET A 384 -29.94 18.88 -9.47
CA MET A 384 -29.03 19.30 -10.52
C MET A 384 -29.81 19.77 -11.75
N ARG A 385 -29.39 20.87 -12.35
CA ARG A 385 -29.90 21.38 -13.62
C ARG A 385 -28.76 21.58 -14.59
N ARG A 386 -28.99 21.22 -15.86
CA ARG A 386 -28.05 21.42 -16.96
C ARG A 386 -28.64 22.41 -17.96
N MET A 387 -27.78 23.30 -18.47
CA MET A 387 -28.14 24.23 -19.54
C MET A 387 -26.95 24.35 -20.50
N GLY A 388 -27.05 23.65 -21.63
CA GLY A 388 -25.91 23.45 -22.52
C GLY A 388 -24.77 22.73 -21.80
N ASN A 389 -23.58 23.33 -21.79
CA ASN A 389 -22.39 22.79 -21.13
C ASN A 389 -22.32 23.16 -19.63
N LEU A 390 -23.23 24.01 -19.15
CA LEU A 390 -23.28 24.40 -17.74
C LEU A 390 -24.06 23.38 -16.93
N SER A 391 -23.50 22.97 -15.79
CA SER A 391 -24.20 22.14 -14.81
C SER A 391 -24.16 22.81 -13.45
N LEU A 392 -25.32 23.02 -12.84
CA LEU A 392 -25.44 23.55 -11.48
C LEU A 392 -26.11 22.49 -10.60
N ALA A 393 -25.44 22.07 -9.54
CA ALA A 393 -26.03 21.22 -8.50
C ALA A 393 -26.08 21.96 -7.16
N VAL A 394 -27.17 21.78 -6.44
CA VAL A 394 -27.40 22.33 -5.10
C VAL A 394 -27.89 21.21 -4.19
N GLY A 395 -27.32 21.08 -3.00
CA GLY A 395 -27.64 19.96 -2.10
C GLY A 395 -27.46 20.28 -0.63
N LYS A 396 -28.04 19.42 0.21
CA LYS A 396 -27.84 19.37 1.66
C LYS A 396 -27.14 18.06 2.02
N LEU A 397 -26.04 18.18 2.76
CA LEU A 397 -25.15 17.07 3.12
C LEU A 397 -24.87 17.09 4.62
N GLU A 398 -25.06 15.96 5.30
CA GLU A 398 -24.54 15.72 6.64
C GLU A 398 -23.21 14.97 6.51
N LEU A 399 -22.16 15.46 7.16
CA LEU A 399 -20.88 14.78 7.28
C LEU A 399 -20.65 14.35 8.72
N VAL A 400 -20.38 13.06 8.92
CA VAL A 400 -20.04 12.49 10.23
C VAL A 400 -18.65 11.88 10.20
N SER A 401 -17.77 12.28 11.11
CA SER A 401 -16.46 11.66 11.29
C SER A 401 -16.59 10.25 11.88
N GLU A 402 -15.99 9.25 11.23
CA GLU A 402 -15.88 7.90 11.81
C GLU A 402 -14.88 7.85 12.98
N ILE A 403 -14.06 8.90 13.14
CA ILE A 403 -12.99 8.96 14.15
C ILE A 403 -13.48 9.63 15.42
N THR A 404 -14.03 10.84 15.31
CA THR A 404 -14.43 11.67 16.46
C THR A 404 -15.94 11.73 16.67
N LEU A 405 -16.74 11.15 15.77
CA LEU A 405 -18.20 11.32 15.71
C LEU A 405 -18.67 12.77 15.50
N GLU A 406 -17.76 13.70 15.19
CA GLU A 406 -18.13 15.07 14.84
C GLU A 406 -19.10 15.05 13.65
N CYS A 407 -20.26 15.68 13.82
CA CYS A 407 -21.31 15.77 12.83
C CYS A 407 -21.53 17.25 12.43
N LYS A 408 -21.50 17.54 11.13
CA LYS A 408 -21.83 18.86 10.59
C LYS A 408 -22.74 18.77 9.36
N ASP A 409 -23.77 19.61 9.36
CA ASP A 409 -24.64 19.82 8.21
C ASP A 409 -24.12 20.96 7.32
N PHE A 410 -23.95 20.67 6.04
CA PHE A 410 -23.57 21.62 5.00
C PHE A 410 -24.65 21.76 3.94
N VAL A 411 -24.70 22.96 3.36
CA VAL A 411 -25.33 23.23 2.07
C VAL A 411 -24.21 23.48 1.08
N PHE A 412 -24.33 22.91 -0.11
CA PHE A 412 -23.40 23.16 -1.20
C PHE A 412 -24.12 23.64 -2.46
N ALA A 413 -23.41 24.45 -3.24
CA ALA A 413 -23.75 24.74 -4.62
C ALA A 413 -22.49 24.59 -5.46
N VAL A 414 -22.57 23.83 -6.55
CA VAL A 414 -21.45 23.62 -7.47
C VAL A 414 -21.88 23.90 -8.90
N LEU A 415 -21.15 24.81 -9.53
CA LEU A 415 -21.29 25.16 -10.94
C LEU A 415 -20.09 24.59 -11.70
N HIS A 416 -20.35 23.74 -12.68
CA HIS A 416 -19.38 23.35 -13.71
C HIS A 416 -19.59 24.20 -14.94
N LEU A 417 -18.55 24.91 -15.34
CA LEU A 417 -18.59 25.89 -16.44
C LEU A 417 -18.24 25.25 -17.80
N GLY A 418 -17.85 23.97 -17.79
CA GLY A 418 -17.22 23.28 -18.91
C GLY A 418 -15.72 23.15 -18.71
N GLY A 419 -15.10 22.21 -19.45
CA GLY A 419 -13.67 21.93 -19.28
C GLY A 419 -13.33 21.59 -17.82
N TRP A 420 -12.30 22.24 -17.28
CA TRP A 420 -11.80 22.01 -15.92
C TRP A 420 -12.25 23.07 -14.91
N ASP A 421 -13.16 23.96 -15.31
CA ASP A 421 -13.58 25.11 -14.52
C ASP A 421 -14.78 24.76 -13.63
N PHE A 422 -14.53 24.77 -12.32
CA PHE A 422 -15.53 24.54 -11.28
C PHE A 422 -15.57 25.71 -10.31
N HIS A 423 -16.77 26.10 -9.91
CA HIS A 423 -17.02 27.02 -8.83
C HIS A 423 -17.93 26.35 -7.81
N CYS A 424 -17.36 25.92 -6.69
CA CYS A 424 -18.07 25.24 -5.61
C CYS A 424 -18.08 26.10 -4.36
N CYS A 425 -19.25 26.30 -3.77
CA CYS A 425 -19.42 27.07 -2.54
C CYS A 425 -20.07 26.19 -1.47
N ILE A 426 -19.56 26.28 -0.25
CA ILE A 426 -19.98 25.49 0.91
C ILE A 426 -20.32 26.44 2.04
N ARG A 427 -21.42 26.18 2.74
CA ARG A 427 -21.80 26.87 3.98
C ARG A 427 -22.46 25.92 4.96
N SER A 428 -22.43 26.25 6.24
CA SER A 428 -23.21 25.52 7.25
C SER A 428 -24.72 25.67 6.98
N PHE A 429 -25.46 24.60 7.25
CA PHE A 429 -26.91 24.63 7.19
C PHE A 429 -27.48 25.49 8.32
N SER A 430 -28.36 26.43 8.00
CA SER A 430 -28.94 27.38 8.96
C SER A 430 -30.47 27.31 9.03
N GLY A 431 -31.09 26.30 8.40
CA GLY A 431 -32.53 26.08 8.42
C GLY A 431 -33.16 25.90 7.03
N GLN A 432 -34.29 25.19 7.00
CA GLN A 432 -34.94 24.73 5.76
C GLN A 432 -35.43 25.88 4.87
N ILE A 433 -36.05 26.91 5.46
CA ILE A 433 -36.58 28.06 4.71
C ILE A 433 -35.47 28.80 3.95
N VAL A 434 -34.33 29.03 4.62
CA VAL A 434 -33.17 29.70 4.02
C VAL A 434 -32.59 28.85 2.89
N TYR A 435 -32.52 27.54 3.08
CA TYR A 435 -32.04 26.61 2.05
C TYR A 435 -32.93 26.59 0.81
N ASP A 436 -34.26 26.53 0.97
CA ASP A 436 -35.19 26.50 -0.15
C ASP A 436 -35.18 27.83 -0.93
N GLN A 437 -35.09 28.97 -0.24
CA GLN A 437 -34.92 30.28 -0.88
C GLN A 437 -33.59 30.39 -1.64
N LEU A 438 -32.49 29.90 -1.07
CA LEU A 438 -31.18 29.87 -1.70
C LEU A 438 -31.20 29.03 -2.98
N LYS A 439 -31.78 27.83 -2.90
CA LYS A 439 -31.89 26.90 -4.03
C LYS A 439 -32.73 27.47 -5.16
N GLN A 440 -33.87 28.07 -4.82
CA GLN A 440 -34.73 28.76 -5.79
C GLN A 440 -33.97 29.89 -6.50
N LYS A 441 -33.35 30.80 -5.75
CA LYS A 441 -32.58 31.93 -6.30
C LYS A 441 -31.47 31.48 -7.25
N LEU A 442 -30.72 30.43 -6.89
CA LEU A 442 -29.64 29.90 -7.72
C LEU A 442 -30.16 29.32 -9.04
N PHE A 443 -31.26 28.58 -9.00
CA PHE A 443 -31.84 28.02 -10.22
C PHE A 443 -32.54 29.06 -11.09
N ASP A 444 -33.12 30.10 -10.50
CA ASP A 444 -33.67 31.24 -11.22
C ASP A 444 -32.53 32.02 -11.91
N ALA A 445 -31.41 32.27 -11.22
CA ALA A 445 -30.21 32.89 -11.81
C ALA A 445 -29.63 32.07 -12.98
N LEU A 446 -29.66 30.73 -12.89
CA LEU A 446 -29.25 29.86 -14.00
C LEU A 446 -30.16 30.02 -15.23
N GLN A 447 -31.47 30.22 -15.05
CA GLN A 447 -32.42 30.40 -16.15
C GLN A 447 -32.18 31.68 -16.95
N GLU A 448 -31.59 32.72 -16.34
CA GLU A 448 -31.20 33.96 -17.02
C GLU A 448 -29.96 33.81 -17.92
N ALA A 449 -29.33 32.63 -17.94
CA ALA A 449 -28.19 32.27 -18.79
C ALA A 449 -26.94 33.17 -18.68
N SER A 450 -26.79 33.90 -17.57
CA SER A 450 -25.60 34.71 -17.26
C SER A 450 -24.72 34.02 -16.23
N ILE A 451 -23.58 33.47 -16.67
CA ILE A 451 -22.58 32.84 -15.79
C ILE A 451 -22.13 33.80 -14.67
N ALA A 452 -21.89 35.07 -15.01
CA ALA A 452 -21.48 36.08 -14.05
C ALA A 452 -22.55 36.30 -12.97
N ASN A 453 -23.84 36.29 -13.36
CA ASN A 453 -24.93 36.43 -12.40
C ASN A 453 -25.01 35.22 -11.45
N VAL A 454 -24.82 34.00 -11.96
CA VAL A 454 -24.81 32.79 -11.12
C VAL A 454 -23.67 32.80 -10.11
N ILE A 455 -22.44 33.10 -10.55
CA ILE A 455 -21.26 33.17 -9.65
C ILE A 455 -21.43 34.27 -8.59
N MET A 456 -21.92 35.45 -8.99
CA MET A 456 -22.20 36.55 -8.06
C MET A 456 -23.27 36.14 -7.04
N THR A 457 -24.36 35.51 -7.50
CA THR A 457 -25.43 35.00 -6.62
C THR A 457 -24.91 33.93 -5.65
N MET A 458 -24.03 33.02 -6.12
CA MET A 458 -23.36 32.04 -5.26
C MET A 458 -22.50 32.73 -4.20
N SER A 459 -21.70 33.73 -4.59
CA SER A 459 -20.84 34.48 -3.67
C SER A 459 -21.65 35.27 -2.63
N GLU A 460 -22.78 35.86 -3.01
CA GLU A 460 -23.69 36.56 -2.09
C GLU A 460 -24.35 35.61 -1.07
N LEU A 461 -24.71 34.39 -1.50
CA LEU A 461 -25.45 33.44 -0.67
C LEU A 461 -24.54 32.57 0.21
N PHE A 462 -23.29 32.33 -0.18
CA PHE A 462 -22.35 31.44 0.51
C PHE A 462 -21.11 32.15 1.08
N GLY A 463 -20.82 33.38 0.64
CA GLY A 463 -19.59 34.11 0.96
C GLY A 463 -18.53 33.97 -0.14
N GLU A 464 -17.38 34.62 0.08
CA GLU A 464 -16.33 34.75 -0.94
C GLU A 464 -15.48 33.47 -1.15
N ARG A 465 -15.50 32.53 -0.20
CA ARG A 465 -14.68 31.32 -0.29
C ARG A 465 -15.31 30.32 -1.27
N SER A 466 -14.55 29.99 -2.32
CA SER A 466 -14.92 28.97 -3.29
C SER A 466 -13.85 27.89 -3.41
N PHE A 467 -14.28 26.69 -3.74
CA PHE A 467 -13.46 25.53 -4.04
C PHE A 467 -13.53 25.20 -5.53
N SER A 468 -12.44 24.70 -6.09
CA SER A 468 -12.37 24.21 -7.47
C SER A 468 -11.62 22.87 -7.54
N LEU A 469 -11.33 22.41 -8.75
CA LEU A 469 -10.64 21.15 -8.98
C LEU A 469 -9.28 21.06 -8.24
N LYS A 470 -8.61 22.20 -7.99
CA LYS A 470 -7.32 22.24 -7.28
C LYS A 470 -7.43 21.87 -5.81
N ASP A 471 -8.63 22.08 -5.22
CA ASP A 471 -8.90 21.86 -3.80
C ASP A 471 -9.38 20.42 -3.53
N LEU A 472 -9.56 19.62 -4.58
CA LEU A 472 -9.86 18.20 -4.46
C LEU A 472 -8.63 17.38 -4.07
N PHE A 473 -8.88 16.24 -3.42
CA PHE A 473 -7.85 15.24 -3.18
C PHE A 473 -7.24 14.75 -4.50
N ALA A 474 -5.93 14.45 -4.47
CA ALA A 474 -5.14 14.23 -5.67
C ALA A 474 -5.67 13.11 -6.57
N GLU A 475 -6.07 11.98 -5.99
CA GLU A 475 -6.62 10.83 -6.71
C GLU A 475 -7.91 11.19 -7.45
N GLU A 476 -8.84 11.84 -6.75
CA GLU A 476 -10.13 12.23 -7.32
C GLU A 476 -9.98 13.33 -8.37
N ARG A 477 -9.05 14.27 -8.14
CA ARG A 477 -8.68 15.27 -9.13
C ARG A 477 -8.20 14.62 -10.42
N GLN A 478 -7.30 13.64 -10.34
CA GLN A 478 -6.80 12.91 -11.51
C GLN A 478 -7.92 12.15 -12.23
N ARG A 479 -8.81 11.50 -11.47
CA ARG A 479 -9.97 10.78 -12.02
C ARG A 479 -10.91 11.71 -12.79
N ILE A 480 -11.29 12.85 -12.20
CA ILE A 480 -12.16 13.84 -12.84
C ILE A 480 -11.48 14.45 -14.07
N MET A 481 -10.17 14.75 -14.01
CA MET A 481 -9.42 15.19 -15.19
C MET A 481 -9.50 14.18 -16.33
N GLY A 482 -9.30 12.89 -16.04
CA GLY A 482 -9.44 11.81 -17.03
C GLY A 482 -10.84 11.76 -17.65
N LEU A 483 -11.90 11.83 -16.82
CA LEU A 483 -13.28 11.84 -17.28
C LEU A 483 -13.60 13.03 -18.19
N LEU A 484 -13.16 14.24 -17.80
CA LEU A 484 -13.39 15.47 -18.56
C LEU A 484 -12.61 15.49 -19.88
N SER A 485 -11.44 14.84 -19.92
CA SER A 485 -10.64 14.70 -21.13
C SER A 485 -11.22 13.69 -22.12
N GLN A 486 -12.06 12.73 -21.67
CA GLN A 486 -12.55 11.65 -22.52
C GLN A 486 -13.37 12.15 -23.71
N GLU A 487 -14.23 13.16 -23.54
CA GLU A 487 -15.01 13.72 -24.65
C GLU A 487 -14.10 14.35 -25.71
N THR A 488 -13.06 15.07 -25.25
CA THR A 488 -12.08 15.69 -26.15
C THR A 488 -11.27 14.63 -26.89
N LEU A 489 -10.83 13.58 -26.20
CA LEU A 489 -10.11 12.46 -26.80
C LEU A 489 -10.99 11.75 -27.85
N ASN A 490 -12.24 11.42 -27.52
CA ASN A 490 -13.17 10.78 -28.46
C ASN A 490 -13.36 11.64 -29.74
N ARG A 491 -13.41 12.96 -29.61
CA ARG A 491 -13.52 13.88 -30.76
C ARG A 491 -12.23 13.89 -31.58
N LEU A 492 -11.07 13.89 -30.94
CA LEU A 492 -9.78 13.79 -31.62
C LEU A 492 -9.67 12.44 -32.36
N ASP A 493 -10.09 11.35 -31.75
CA ASP A 493 -10.09 10.02 -32.36
C ASP A 493 -10.96 9.97 -33.64
N GLN A 494 -12.12 10.62 -33.63
CA GLN A 494 -12.96 10.77 -34.82
C GLN A 494 -12.27 11.59 -35.92
N LEU A 495 -11.63 12.71 -35.56
CA LEU A 495 -10.92 13.56 -36.51
C LEU A 495 -9.73 12.81 -37.15
N TYR A 496 -8.88 12.17 -36.35
CA TYR A 496 -7.75 11.39 -36.85
C TYR A 496 -8.22 10.19 -37.68
N SER A 497 -9.29 9.52 -37.27
CA SER A 497 -9.91 8.45 -38.05
C SER A 497 -10.40 8.93 -39.42
N GLN A 498 -10.97 10.13 -39.49
CA GLN A 498 -11.41 10.72 -40.74
C GLN A 498 -10.23 11.09 -41.64
N VAL A 499 -9.21 11.76 -41.08
CA VAL A 499 -7.99 12.12 -41.80
C VAL A 499 -7.29 10.88 -42.36
N TYR A 500 -7.18 9.81 -41.56
CA TYR A 500 -6.59 8.55 -42.00
C TYR A 500 -7.39 7.94 -43.17
N ARG A 501 -8.71 7.84 -43.04
CA ARG A 501 -9.58 7.28 -44.09
C ARG A 501 -9.50 8.06 -45.40
N ASP A 502 -9.55 9.38 -45.34
CA ASP A 502 -9.56 10.23 -46.53
C ASP A 502 -8.22 10.21 -47.28
N ASN A 503 -7.13 9.92 -46.58
CA ASN A 503 -5.77 9.94 -47.14
C ASN A 503 -5.15 8.54 -47.28
N TYR A 504 -5.90 7.46 -47.03
CA TYR A 504 -5.39 6.09 -47.08
C TYR A 504 -4.73 5.75 -48.43
N SER A 505 -5.37 6.12 -49.54
CA SER A 505 -4.84 5.87 -50.89
C SER A 505 -3.54 6.60 -51.18
N ILE A 506 -3.35 7.79 -50.59
CA ILE A 506 -2.13 8.58 -50.70
C ILE A 506 -1.02 7.88 -49.92
N MET A 507 -1.26 7.49 -48.66
CA MET A 507 -0.29 6.75 -47.84
C MET A 507 0.17 5.47 -48.54
N MET A 508 -0.78 4.71 -49.11
CA MET A 508 -0.46 3.50 -49.88
C MET A 508 0.42 3.78 -51.10
N ALA A 509 0.25 4.93 -51.78
CA ALA A 509 1.10 5.31 -52.91
C ALA A 509 2.54 5.59 -52.45
N PHE A 510 2.74 6.28 -51.32
CA PHE A 510 4.06 6.51 -50.73
C PHE A 510 4.75 5.20 -50.36
N HIS A 511 4.06 4.29 -49.67
CA HIS A 511 4.63 2.98 -49.31
C HIS A 511 4.98 2.14 -50.55
N ARG A 512 4.12 2.11 -51.57
CA ARG A 512 4.39 1.37 -52.82
C ARG A 512 5.64 1.87 -53.52
N ASP A 513 5.85 3.18 -53.54
CA ASP A 513 6.97 3.81 -54.22
C ASP A 513 8.22 3.93 -53.31
N ASN A 514 8.19 3.30 -52.12
CA ASN A 514 9.23 3.33 -51.08
C ASN A 514 9.65 4.76 -50.68
N LEU A 515 8.70 5.68 -50.66
CA LEU A 515 8.88 7.06 -50.22
C LEU A 515 8.45 7.23 -48.75
N PRO A 516 9.10 8.12 -47.98
CA PRO A 516 8.66 8.42 -46.62
C PRO A 516 7.29 9.11 -46.64
N VAL A 517 6.33 8.55 -45.90
CA VAL A 517 5.01 9.16 -45.69
C VAL A 517 5.18 10.47 -44.92
N PRO A 518 4.47 11.57 -45.30
CA PRO A 518 4.43 12.79 -44.51
C PRO A 518 4.06 12.53 -43.05
N GLN A 519 4.77 13.16 -42.12
CA GLN A 519 4.65 12.89 -40.68
C GLN A 519 3.20 13.08 -40.18
N GLU A 520 2.48 14.07 -40.70
CA GLU A 520 1.12 14.39 -40.29
C GLU A 520 0.14 13.26 -40.65
N LEU A 521 0.33 12.62 -41.81
CA LEU A 521 -0.46 11.47 -42.24
C LEU A 521 -0.09 10.22 -41.43
N GLN A 522 1.20 10.04 -41.13
CA GLN A 522 1.69 8.95 -40.29
C GLN A 522 1.09 9.01 -38.89
N VAL A 523 1.12 10.18 -38.24
CA VAL A 523 0.54 10.40 -36.90
C VAL A 523 -0.98 10.14 -36.92
N ALA A 524 -1.67 10.56 -38.00
CA ALA A 524 -3.10 10.29 -38.12
C ALA A 524 -3.42 8.79 -38.21
N ALA A 525 -2.61 8.02 -38.94
CA ALA A 525 -2.74 6.56 -38.98
C ALA A 525 -2.44 5.92 -37.62
N GLU A 526 -1.36 6.33 -36.96
CA GLU A 526 -0.97 5.80 -35.64
C GLU A 526 -2.05 6.00 -34.58
N VAL A 527 -2.63 7.21 -34.50
CA VAL A 527 -3.72 7.51 -33.55
C VAL A 527 -5.00 6.76 -33.93
N ALA A 528 -5.40 6.78 -35.21
CA ALA A 528 -6.64 6.15 -35.65
C ALA A 528 -6.62 4.63 -35.47
N LEU A 529 -5.54 3.96 -35.88
CA LEU A 529 -5.38 2.51 -35.73
C LEU A 529 -5.20 2.14 -34.27
N GLY A 530 -4.45 2.95 -33.49
CA GLY A 530 -4.26 2.70 -32.08
C GLY A 530 -5.57 2.77 -31.27
N HIS A 531 -6.41 3.77 -31.53
CA HIS A 531 -7.73 3.88 -30.91
C HIS A 531 -8.66 2.72 -31.30
N LYS A 532 -8.70 2.34 -32.59
CA LYS A 532 -9.47 1.17 -33.05
C LYS A 532 -9.02 -0.11 -32.37
N PHE A 533 -7.71 -0.36 -32.32
CA PHE A 533 -7.14 -1.53 -31.68
C PHE A 533 -7.53 -1.59 -30.20
N LEU A 534 -7.37 -0.49 -29.46
CA LEU A 534 -7.76 -0.44 -28.05
C LEU A 534 -9.26 -0.68 -27.85
N THR A 535 -10.10 -0.13 -28.73
CA THR A 535 -11.55 -0.36 -28.71
C THR A 535 -11.90 -1.83 -28.92
N SER A 536 -11.28 -2.49 -29.90
CA SER A 536 -11.48 -3.93 -30.16
C SER A 536 -10.96 -4.80 -29.01
N VAL A 537 -9.84 -4.42 -28.35
CA VAL A 537 -9.36 -5.12 -27.14
C VAL A 537 -10.36 -5.00 -25.99
N ARG A 538 -10.91 -3.81 -25.74
CA ARG A 538 -11.94 -3.59 -24.71
C ARG A 538 -13.23 -4.35 -25.02
N ALA A 539 -13.63 -4.40 -26.29
CA ALA A 539 -14.80 -5.17 -26.72
C ALA A 539 -14.58 -6.68 -26.51
N LEU A 540 -13.38 -7.18 -26.86
CA LEU A 540 -12.99 -8.56 -26.58
C LEU A 540 -13.02 -8.85 -25.07
N GLU A 541 -12.48 -7.97 -24.21
CA GLU A 541 -12.49 -8.14 -22.76
C GLU A 541 -13.92 -8.17 -22.19
N THR A 542 -14.82 -7.35 -22.73
CA THR A 542 -16.22 -7.28 -22.30
C THR A 542 -17.04 -8.50 -22.74
N GLU A 543 -16.80 -9.02 -23.94
CA GLU A 543 -17.49 -10.22 -24.46
C GLU A 543 -16.86 -11.55 -24.02
N SER A 544 -15.66 -11.50 -23.44
CA SER A 544 -14.99 -12.71 -22.94
C SER A 544 -15.62 -13.17 -21.62
N ILE A 545 -16.58 -14.08 -21.70
CA ILE A 545 -17.25 -14.68 -20.55
C ILE A 545 -16.50 -15.97 -20.17
N ASP A 546 -16.16 -16.11 -18.89
CA ASP A 546 -15.48 -17.29 -18.33
C ASP A 546 -14.20 -17.70 -19.08
N GLY A 547 -13.46 -16.74 -19.63
CA GLY A 547 -12.20 -16.98 -20.34
C GLY A 547 -12.34 -17.44 -21.80
N LYS A 548 -13.56 -17.61 -22.32
CA LYS A 548 -13.79 -17.87 -23.75
C LYS A 548 -13.67 -16.59 -24.56
N LEU A 549 -12.81 -16.62 -25.58
CA LEU A 549 -12.50 -15.45 -26.40
C LEU A 549 -13.46 -15.31 -27.58
N SER A 550 -13.95 -14.10 -27.83
CA SER A 550 -14.83 -13.80 -28.97
C SER A 550 -14.05 -13.87 -30.29
N GLN A 551 -14.38 -14.83 -31.16
CA GLN A 551 -13.71 -15.02 -32.46
C GLN A 551 -13.82 -13.79 -33.37
N ASN A 552 -14.94 -13.08 -33.31
CA ASN A 552 -15.18 -11.90 -34.13
C ASN A 552 -14.17 -10.78 -33.79
N HIS A 553 -14.00 -10.50 -32.50
CA HIS A 553 -13.05 -9.48 -32.04
C HIS A 553 -11.60 -9.92 -32.23
N LEU A 554 -11.29 -11.21 -32.12
CA LEU A 554 -9.96 -11.73 -32.47
C LEU A 554 -9.62 -11.51 -33.94
N CYS A 555 -10.55 -11.82 -34.86
CA CYS A 555 -10.38 -11.55 -36.29
C CYS A 555 -10.16 -10.05 -36.54
N GLU A 556 -10.90 -9.19 -35.86
CA GLU A 556 -10.73 -7.74 -35.98
C GLU A 556 -9.34 -7.30 -35.51
N LEU A 557 -8.86 -7.79 -34.36
CA LEU A 557 -7.54 -7.49 -33.84
C LEU A 557 -6.41 -7.93 -34.78
N GLU A 558 -6.53 -9.10 -35.42
CA GLU A 558 -5.55 -9.55 -36.41
C GLU A 558 -5.51 -8.68 -37.66
N VAL A 559 -6.68 -8.26 -38.15
CA VAL A 559 -6.78 -7.33 -39.29
C VAL A 559 -6.14 -6.00 -38.93
N LEU A 560 -6.45 -5.45 -37.76
CA LEU A 560 -5.87 -4.20 -37.28
C LEU A 560 -4.36 -4.32 -37.07
N ALA A 561 -3.88 -5.42 -36.50
CA ALA A 561 -2.44 -5.65 -36.34
C ALA A 561 -1.72 -5.71 -37.69
N THR A 562 -2.34 -6.34 -38.68
CA THR A 562 -1.82 -6.40 -40.05
C THR A 562 -1.78 -5.00 -40.68
N GLU A 563 -2.82 -4.21 -40.49
CA GLU A 563 -2.90 -2.83 -40.99
C GLU A 563 -1.85 -1.93 -40.35
N VAL A 564 -1.64 -2.02 -39.02
CA VAL A 564 -0.60 -1.28 -38.29
C VAL A 564 0.80 -1.58 -38.84
N VAL A 565 1.10 -2.85 -39.09
CA VAL A 565 2.40 -3.26 -39.67
C VAL A 565 2.54 -2.77 -41.12
N GLN A 566 1.49 -2.89 -41.94
CA GLN A 566 1.49 -2.43 -43.33
C GLN A 566 1.72 -0.92 -43.44
N GLN A 567 1.09 -0.13 -42.56
CA GLN A 567 1.26 1.32 -42.49
C GLN A 567 2.52 1.76 -41.73
N GLN A 568 3.39 0.81 -41.33
CA GLN A 568 4.63 1.08 -40.59
C GLN A 568 4.41 1.95 -39.35
N CYS A 569 3.25 1.82 -38.71
CA CYS A 569 2.84 2.63 -37.58
C CYS A 569 3.59 2.23 -36.31
N ARG A 570 4.04 3.22 -35.54
CA ARG A 570 4.55 2.98 -34.18
C ARG A 570 3.36 2.78 -33.24
N PHE A 571 3.19 1.56 -32.77
CA PHE A 571 2.12 1.23 -31.83
C PHE A 571 2.69 0.88 -30.45
N TYR A 572 2.26 1.64 -29.44
CA TYR A 572 2.50 1.33 -28.04
C TYR A 572 1.26 1.70 -27.24
N SER A 573 0.66 0.73 -26.57
CA SER A 573 -0.46 0.94 -25.65
C SER A 573 -0.29 0.05 -24.44
N LEU A 574 0.02 0.66 -23.29
CA LEU A 574 0.14 -0.06 -22.02
C LEU A 574 -1.21 -0.71 -21.64
N GLU A 575 -2.32 0.00 -21.84
CA GLU A 575 -3.65 -0.50 -21.54
C GLU A 575 -4.00 -1.73 -22.39
N ALA A 576 -3.74 -1.68 -23.70
CA ALA A 576 -4.00 -2.82 -24.58
C ALA A 576 -3.10 -4.01 -24.23
N LYS A 577 -1.82 -3.75 -23.91
CA LYS A 577 -0.89 -4.78 -23.43
C LYS A 577 -1.42 -5.49 -22.18
N GLU A 578 -1.76 -4.74 -21.14
CA GLU A 578 -2.25 -5.30 -19.88
C GLU A 578 -3.57 -6.06 -20.05
N ALA A 579 -4.48 -5.57 -20.88
CA ALA A 579 -5.73 -6.25 -21.19
C ALA A 579 -5.51 -7.58 -21.93
N LEU A 580 -4.62 -7.62 -22.93
CA LEU A 580 -4.28 -8.86 -23.64
C LEU A 580 -3.59 -9.86 -22.70
N GLU A 581 -2.71 -9.42 -21.81
CA GLU A 581 -2.09 -10.29 -20.79
C GLU A 581 -3.13 -10.89 -19.83
N ARG A 582 -4.11 -10.11 -19.38
CA ARG A 582 -5.24 -10.62 -18.57
C ARG A 582 -6.08 -11.63 -19.33
N LEU A 583 -6.40 -11.36 -20.59
CA LEU A 583 -7.16 -12.25 -21.47
C LEU A 583 -6.43 -13.58 -21.70
N ILE A 584 -5.12 -13.56 -21.94
CA ILE A 584 -4.30 -14.77 -22.08
C ILE A 584 -4.37 -15.61 -20.80
N VAL A 585 -4.20 -14.99 -19.63
CA VAL A 585 -4.25 -15.70 -18.34
C VAL A 585 -5.63 -16.29 -18.08
N SER A 586 -6.69 -15.53 -18.35
CA SER A 586 -8.08 -15.98 -18.17
C SER A 586 -8.41 -17.14 -19.11
N SER A 587 -8.08 -17.01 -20.39
CA SER A 587 -8.29 -18.04 -21.40
C SER A 587 -7.48 -19.30 -21.11
N LEU A 588 -6.23 -19.17 -20.64
CA LEU A 588 -5.42 -20.32 -20.24
C LEU A 588 -6.03 -21.07 -19.05
N ARG A 589 -6.54 -20.36 -18.04
CA ARG A 589 -7.21 -21.01 -16.90
C ARG A 589 -8.44 -21.78 -17.36
N HIS A 590 -9.23 -21.18 -18.23
CA HIS A 590 -10.40 -21.83 -18.84
C HIS A 590 -10.00 -23.13 -19.56
N ILE A 591 -9.00 -23.08 -20.44
CA ILE A 591 -8.48 -24.24 -21.18
C ILE A 591 -8.03 -25.37 -20.26
N LEU A 592 -7.39 -25.04 -19.13
CA LEU A 592 -6.76 -26.03 -18.25
C LEU A 592 -7.68 -26.59 -17.14
N HIS A 593 -8.75 -25.89 -16.76
CA HIS A 593 -9.57 -26.27 -15.59
C HIS A 593 -11.06 -26.43 -15.88
N ASP A 594 -11.61 -25.63 -16.81
CA ASP A 594 -13.06 -25.49 -16.96
C ASP A 594 -13.59 -25.98 -18.31
N ASN A 595 -12.72 -26.48 -19.19
CA ASN A 595 -13.10 -26.78 -20.57
C ASN A 595 -13.64 -28.21 -20.74
N GLU A 596 -14.75 -28.33 -21.48
CA GLU A 596 -15.21 -29.62 -21.99
C GLU A 596 -14.29 -30.08 -23.12
N HIS A 597 -13.92 -31.37 -23.14
CA HIS A 597 -12.91 -31.94 -24.06
C HIS A 597 -13.08 -31.57 -25.54
N HIS A 598 -14.29 -31.26 -26.00
CA HIS A 598 -14.61 -31.03 -27.41
C HIS A 598 -14.17 -29.68 -27.99
N HIS A 599 -13.91 -28.65 -27.18
CA HIS A 599 -13.58 -27.29 -27.66
C HIS A 599 -12.13 -26.85 -27.45
N VAL A 600 -11.32 -27.69 -26.79
CA VAL A 600 -9.95 -27.32 -26.39
C VAL A 600 -9.06 -26.89 -27.56
N GLU A 601 -9.17 -27.51 -28.73
CA GLU A 601 -8.34 -27.16 -29.89
C GLU A 601 -8.66 -25.74 -30.40
N GLU A 602 -9.93 -25.36 -30.40
CA GLU A 602 -10.41 -24.05 -30.82
C GLU A 602 -10.00 -22.96 -29.81
N ASP A 603 -10.10 -23.26 -28.52
CA ASP A 603 -9.71 -22.31 -27.47
C ASP A 603 -8.19 -22.09 -27.41
N ILE A 604 -7.40 -23.16 -27.57
CA ILE A 604 -5.94 -23.06 -27.72
C ILE A 604 -5.60 -22.21 -28.93
N TYR A 605 -6.24 -22.45 -30.07
CA TYR A 605 -6.02 -21.66 -31.28
C TYR A 605 -6.35 -20.18 -31.06
N ASN A 606 -7.46 -19.86 -30.39
CA ASN A 606 -7.83 -18.48 -30.06
C ASN A 606 -6.81 -17.79 -29.14
N LEU A 607 -6.27 -18.50 -28.15
CA LEU A 607 -5.23 -17.98 -27.27
C LEU A 607 -3.92 -17.74 -28.05
N GLU A 608 -3.50 -18.68 -28.90
CA GLU A 608 -2.32 -18.54 -29.75
C GLU A 608 -2.39 -17.28 -30.63
N ARG A 609 -3.58 -16.96 -31.16
CA ARG A 609 -3.84 -15.75 -31.96
C ARG A 609 -3.62 -14.46 -31.17
N ILE A 610 -4.04 -14.38 -29.90
CA ILE A 610 -3.77 -13.21 -29.06
C ILE A 610 -2.27 -13.00 -28.89
N ILE A 611 -1.52 -14.06 -28.58
CA ILE A 611 -0.06 -14.00 -28.44
C ILE A 611 0.57 -13.52 -29.75
N GLU A 612 0.11 -14.05 -30.89
CA GLU A 612 0.62 -13.64 -32.20
C GLU A 612 0.33 -12.18 -32.53
N VAL A 613 -0.85 -11.66 -32.18
CA VAL A 613 -1.14 -10.22 -32.31
C VAL A 613 -0.14 -9.39 -31.49
N GLY A 614 0.17 -9.81 -30.26
CA GLY A 614 1.17 -9.16 -29.42
C GLY A 614 2.58 -9.18 -30.00
N ASP A 615 3.00 -10.33 -30.55
CA ASP A 615 4.29 -10.52 -31.20
C ASP A 615 4.41 -9.63 -32.46
N ARG A 616 3.39 -9.64 -33.33
CA ARG A 616 3.36 -8.86 -34.58
C ARG A 616 3.46 -7.35 -34.31
N LEU A 617 2.83 -6.88 -33.24
CA LEU A 617 2.84 -5.47 -32.83
C LEU A 617 4.04 -5.10 -31.95
N ASN A 618 4.89 -6.07 -31.60
CA ASN A 618 6.02 -5.89 -30.68
C ASN A 618 5.61 -5.21 -29.35
N LEU A 619 4.46 -5.62 -28.79
CA LEU A 619 3.95 -5.07 -27.53
C LEU A 619 4.78 -5.47 -26.29
N GLY A 620 5.61 -6.50 -26.44
CA GLY A 620 6.39 -7.07 -25.34
C GLY A 620 5.48 -7.63 -24.24
N LEU A 621 4.52 -8.47 -24.62
CA LEU A 621 3.61 -9.15 -23.68
C LEU A 621 4.42 -10.00 -22.68
N SER A 622 4.11 -9.85 -21.40
CA SER A 622 4.65 -10.68 -20.32
C SER A 622 3.83 -11.95 -20.18
N LEU A 623 4.41 -13.09 -20.54
CA LEU A 623 3.75 -14.39 -20.41
C LEU A 623 4.04 -15.08 -19.08
N THR A 624 4.74 -14.44 -18.13
CA THR A 624 5.20 -15.07 -16.88
C THR A 624 4.07 -15.70 -16.07
N ASN A 625 2.94 -15.00 -15.88
CA ASN A 625 1.80 -15.55 -15.15
C ASN A 625 1.17 -16.75 -15.88
N ALA A 626 1.07 -16.67 -17.20
CA ALA A 626 0.56 -17.77 -18.02
C ALA A 626 1.52 -18.98 -17.96
N GLN A 627 2.82 -18.74 -17.96
CA GLN A 627 3.85 -19.77 -17.83
C GLN A 627 3.76 -20.48 -16.47
N GLU A 628 3.63 -19.74 -15.37
CA GLU A 628 3.49 -20.34 -14.03
C GLU A 628 2.23 -21.20 -13.93
N ILE A 629 1.10 -20.74 -14.46
CA ILE A 629 -0.16 -21.50 -14.48
C ILE A 629 -0.03 -22.78 -15.32
N TYR A 630 0.52 -22.67 -16.53
CA TYR A 630 0.74 -23.83 -17.39
C TYR A 630 1.69 -24.83 -16.71
N PHE A 631 2.79 -24.36 -16.12
CA PHE A 631 3.77 -25.23 -15.47
C PHE A 631 3.17 -26.01 -14.29
N GLN A 632 2.33 -25.37 -13.48
CA GLN A 632 1.59 -26.06 -12.41
C GLN A 632 0.61 -27.11 -12.95
N SER A 633 -0.07 -26.82 -14.06
CA SER A 633 -0.97 -27.78 -14.70
C SER A 633 -0.24 -28.88 -15.46
N LEU A 634 0.99 -28.62 -15.93
CA LEU A 634 1.82 -29.61 -16.61
C LEU A 634 2.03 -30.84 -15.72
N GLU A 635 2.46 -30.63 -14.48
CA GLU A 635 2.71 -31.74 -13.53
C GLU A 635 1.41 -32.39 -13.05
N ASN A 636 0.39 -31.60 -12.75
CA ASN A 636 -0.81 -32.08 -12.05
C ASN A 636 -1.90 -32.62 -12.99
N HIS A 637 -1.90 -32.24 -14.27
CA HIS A 637 -2.98 -32.56 -15.21
C HIS A 637 -2.46 -33.06 -16.57
N ILE A 638 -1.61 -32.29 -17.27
CA ILE A 638 -1.21 -32.61 -18.64
C ILE A 638 -0.32 -33.88 -18.70
N VAL A 639 0.63 -34.04 -17.77
CA VAL A 639 1.47 -35.25 -17.67
C VAL A 639 0.63 -36.50 -17.37
N PRO A 640 -0.28 -36.48 -16.38
CA PRO A 640 -1.26 -37.56 -16.20
C PRO A 640 -2.03 -37.94 -17.48
N LEU A 641 -2.48 -36.97 -18.27
CA LEU A 641 -3.15 -37.23 -19.56
C LEU A 641 -2.23 -37.95 -20.56
N CYS A 642 -0.97 -37.52 -20.67
CA CYS A 642 0.04 -38.16 -21.53
C CYS A 642 0.27 -39.63 -21.12
N LEU A 643 0.45 -39.88 -19.82
CA LEU A 643 0.67 -41.22 -19.28
C LEU A 643 -0.55 -42.12 -19.50
N GLY A 644 -1.76 -41.61 -19.25
CA GLY A 644 -3.01 -42.33 -19.49
C GLY A 644 -3.19 -42.75 -20.94
N TYR A 645 -2.86 -41.87 -21.90
CA TYR A 645 -2.89 -42.23 -23.33
C TYR A 645 -1.86 -43.32 -23.68
N LEU A 646 -0.63 -43.21 -23.20
CA LEU A 646 0.44 -44.20 -23.46
C LEU A 646 0.10 -45.59 -22.90
N GLN A 647 -0.53 -45.65 -21.73
CA GLN A 647 -1.04 -46.90 -21.16
C GLN A 647 -2.08 -47.56 -22.07
N ARG A 648 -3.06 -46.78 -22.56
CA ARG A 648 -4.10 -47.27 -23.49
C ARG A 648 -3.52 -47.76 -24.82
N ARG A 649 -2.51 -47.07 -25.36
CA ARG A 649 -1.86 -47.43 -26.63
C ARG A 649 -1.05 -48.74 -26.54
N ASN A 650 -0.40 -49.00 -25.42
CA ASN A 650 0.58 -50.09 -25.29
C ASN A 650 0.07 -51.36 -24.59
N ASN A 651 -1.17 -51.39 -24.07
CA ASN A 651 -1.75 -52.57 -23.38
C ASN A 651 -0.88 -53.14 -22.23
N PHE A 652 -0.19 -52.29 -21.48
CA PHE A 652 0.58 -52.66 -20.28
C PHE A 652 0.12 -51.87 -19.04
N GLU A 653 0.06 -52.54 -17.88
CA GLU A 653 -0.03 -51.89 -16.57
C GLU A 653 1.27 -51.12 -16.29
N ILE A 654 1.26 -49.80 -16.50
CA ILE A 654 2.31 -48.93 -15.98
C ILE A 654 1.95 -48.63 -14.52
N GLN A 655 2.88 -48.87 -13.59
CA GLN A 655 2.70 -48.50 -12.19
C GLN A 655 2.45 -46.99 -12.07
N THR A 656 1.19 -46.61 -11.88
CA THR A 656 0.83 -45.25 -11.47
C THR A 656 1.04 -45.19 -9.96
N ASN A 657 1.95 -44.33 -9.50
CA ASN A 657 2.10 -44.01 -8.08
C ASN A 657 0.88 -43.17 -7.62
N GLY A 658 -0.31 -43.77 -7.61
CA GLY A 658 -1.53 -43.18 -7.03
C GLY A 658 -2.20 -42.06 -7.84
N VAL A 659 -1.95 -41.95 -9.14
CA VAL A 659 -2.60 -40.95 -10.01
C VAL A 659 -3.82 -41.58 -10.68
N GLU A 660 -5.02 -41.06 -10.41
CA GLU A 660 -6.26 -41.46 -11.10
C GLU A 660 -6.16 -41.09 -12.58
N VAL A 661 -6.43 -42.07 -13.45
CA VAL A 661 -6.35 -41.90 -14.90
C VAL A 661 -7.66 -41.28 -15.37
N GLU A 662 -7.63 -40.00 -15.78
CA GLU A 662 -8.76 -39.38 -16.46
C GLU A 662 -9.02 -40.05 -17.82
N GLU A 663 -10.20 -40.64 -17.94
CA GLU A 663 -10.71 -41.26 -19.14
C GLU A 663 -11.27 -40.16 -20.06
N THR A 664 -10.68 -39.93 -21.25
CA THR A 664 -11.36 -39.57 -22.54
C THR A 664 -10.61 -38.61 -23.50
N TRP A 665 -9.48 -37.97 -23.14
CA TRP A 665 -8.75 -37.11 -24.09
C TRP A 665 -8.07 -37.91 -25.22
N GLU A 666 -8.20 -37.40 -26.46
CA GLU A 666 -7.61 -37.95 -27.68
C GLU A 666 -6.20 -37.37 -27.96
N LEU A 667 -5.37 -38.12 -28.71
CA LEU A 667 -4.00 -37.71 -29.03
C LEU A 667 -3.87 -36.28 -29.63
N PRO A 668 -4.73 -35.84 -30.56
CA PRO A 668 -4.64 -34.49 -31.13
C PRO A 668 -4.79 -33.39 -30.07
N GLN A 669 -5.68 -33.60 -29.09
CA GLN A 669 -5.97 -32.64 -28.02
C GLN A 669 -4.80 -32.54 -27.04
N ILE A 670 -4.25 -33.69 -26.62
CA ILE A 670 -3.07 -33.76 -25.76
C ILE A 670 -1.85 -33.12 -26.47
N SER A 671 -1.66 -33.43 -27.75
CA SER A 671 -0.59 -32.84 -28.56
C SER A 671 -0.74 -31.31 -28.65
N LYS A 672 -1.97 -30.80 -28.79
CA LYS A 672 -2.20 -29.35 -28.81
C LYS A 672 -1.93 -28.67 -27.47
N LEU A 673 -2.30 -29.29 -26.35
CA LEU A 673 -1.93 -28.78 -25.02
C LEU A 673 -0.42 -28.70 -24.84
N LEU A 674 0.34 -29.69 -25.31
CA LEU A 674 1.80 -29.64 -25.27
C LEU A 674 2.37 -28.58 -26.22
N GLN A 675 1.84 -28.45 -27.44
CA GLN A 675 2.25 -27.38 -28.37
C GLN A 675 2.02 -25.98 -27.79
N LEU A 676 0.94 -25.78 -27.04
CA LEU A 676 0.71 -24.54 -26.29
C LEU A 676 1.85 -24.27 -25.29
N GLY A 677 2.34 -25.30 -24.60
CA GLY A 677 3.53 -25.20 -23.72
C GLY A 677 4.75 -24.64 -24.44
N LYS A 678 5.02 -25.12 -25.67
CA LYS A 678 6.08 -24.55 -26.53
C LYS A 678 5.84 -23.09 -26.88
N ARG A 679 4.59 -22.71 -27.21
CA ARG A 679 4.24 -21.32 -27.50
C ARG A 679 4.46 -20.41 -26.30
N LEU A 680 4.25 -20.94 -25.10
CA LEU A 680 4.56 -20.28 -23.83
C LEU A 680 6.04 -20.40 -23.42
N ALA A 681 6.92 -20.92 -24.28
CA ALA A 681 8.36 -21.13 -24.02
C ALA A 681 8.65 -22.05 -22.81
N ILE A 682 7.82 -23.08 -22.60
CA ILE A 682 8.04 -24.15 -21.60
C ILE A 682 8.52 -25.41 -22.33
N ASP A 683 9.58 -26.04 -21.80
CA ASP A 683 10.11 -27.27 -22.37
C ASP A 683 9.18 -28.46 -22.10
N VAL A 684 8.59 -28.97 -23.18
CA VAL A 684 7.72 -30.15 -23.20
C VAL A 684 8.18 -31.20 -24.22
N ASP A 685 9.39 -31.04 -24.78
CA ASP A 685 9.88 -31.86 -25.90
C ASP A 685 9.93 -33.34 -25.55
N GLN A 686 10.30 -33.65 -24.30
CA GLN A 686 10.33 -35.02 -23.81
C GLN A 686 8.97 -35.72 -23.93
N TRP A 687 7.87 -35.03 -23.63
CA TRP A 687 6.52 -35.60 -23.67
C TRP A 687 5.99 -35.68 -25.11
N LEU A 688 6.22 -34.66 -25.93
CA LEU A 688 5.88 -34.70 -27.35
C LEU A 688 6.57 -35.87 -28.07
N ASN A 689 7.86 -36.10 -27.81
CA ASN A 689 8.62 -37.19 -28.41
C ASN A 689 8.20 -38.60 -27.95
N GLN A 690 7.52 -38.72 -26.80
CA GLN A 690 7.00 -40.01 -26.33
C GLN A 690 5.64 -40.34 -26.93
N LEU A 691 4.86 -39.33 -27.31
CA LEU A 691 3.51 -39.50 -27.86
C LEU A 691 3.51 -39.84 -29.36
N TYR A 692 4.53 -39.43 -30.11
CA TYR A 692 4.74 -39.74 -31.53
C TYR A 692 5.81 -40.83 -31.69
#